data_AF-A0A7X7LJS6-F1
#
_entry.id   AF-A0A7X7LJS6-F1
#
_cell.length_a   1.000
_cell.length_b   1.000
_cell.length_c   1.000
_cell.angle_alpha   90.00
_cell.angle_beta   90.00
_cell.angle_gamma   90.00
#
_symmetry.space_group_name_H-M   'P 1'
#
loop_
_entity.id
_entity.type
_entity.pdbx_description
1 polymer ?
#
loop_
_entity_poly.entity_id
_entity_poly.type
_entity_poly.pdbx_seq_one_letter_code
_entity_poly.pdbx_strand_id
1 'polypeptide(L)'
;MMLVIRSNANTPINENTPKDALGLSAYLAREQYGDWPLLKGPYYNAPVIDAKDGNPVYNKDHETGKYVITNPRTALIPIYDPEFTTIFPRMHSGREESHVSAYKQWGKVKGRPIEFTGPDGKTQIIEKPTFGENLRFFFSYQVGHMYMRYFMWNFAGRQNDIQGHGGITEGNWLSGINFIDQIFLGPRYNVPDHIKNNPGHNKFYMLPLILGLIGFFFHVKRNYKDTIVVGLLFILTGLAIIVYLNQTPYQPRERDYAYAASFYAFAIWIGLGVMAISDAISKYLKGKLAPILTTIVTLALVPGIMAAEGWDDHDRSNRYTARDIASNYLESCAPNAIIFTNGDNDTFPLWYVQEVENMRPDIKIVNLSLLNTDWYIDYMIRHKTYDAEPLPFTMKPIQYRDGTRDMVYMIENENITGYTNLMDVIQFVASDNIRTKVPTQRGPEDYLPTKKLSLPVDSAKVVANGTVAPEDAHLIVKNVEWKIDRYGLQKNHLMALDFLATNNWDRPVYFAITTGGDSYLGLEEYFQLEGMAYRLVPIKHTNEDGQIGRINTSILYNNVMNKFKWGNMNQDGVYMNEDNIRLSTNIKNVFARLALALISENRNDSAIAVLDKAIEMMPENKMPFNYYNLLMAEAYYKTGAFDKGNAIIERMIDVNAESL
;
A
#
# COMPACT_ATOMS: atom_id res chain seq x y z
N MET A 1 10.65 -22.60 16.68
CA MET A 1 10.10 -22.40 18.04
C MET A 1 10.04 -20.94 18.48
N MET A 2 10.97 -20.06 18.08
CA MET A 2 10.97 -18.65 18.52
C MET A 2 9.64 -17.90 18.24
N LEU A 3 9.01 -18.14 17.09
CA LEU A 3 7.72 -17.53 16.73
C LEU A 3 6.61 -17.84 17.74
N VAL A 4 6.45 -19.12 18.11
CA VAL A 4 5.44 -19.57 19.07
C VAL A 4 5.70 -19.01 20.46
N ILE A 5 6.97 -19.00 20.91
CA ILE A 5 7.36 -18.45 22.21
C ILE A 5 7.03 -16.96 22.27
N ARG A 6 7.40 -16.18 21.24
CA ARG A 6 7.09 -14.75 21.15
C ARG A 6 5.58 -14.51 21.12
N SER A 7 4.83 -15.29 20.35
CA SER A 7 3.37 -15.14 20.27
C SER A 7 2.66 -15.43 21.60
N ASN A 8 3.18 -16.39 22.39
CA ASN A 8 2.67 -16.71 23.72
C ASN A 8 3.10 -15.72 24.81
N ALA A 9 4.15 -14.91 24.58
CA ALA A 9 4.55 -13.83 25.48
C ALA A 9 3.55 -12.66 25.52
N ASN A 10 2.50 -12.73 24.69
CA ASN A 10 1.44 -11.76 24.56
C ASN A 10 1.94 -10.32 24.32
N THR A 11 2.82 -10.13 23.34
CA THR A 11 3.25 -8.80 22.91
C THR A 11 2.07 -7.97 22.39
N PRO A 12 2.07 -6.62 22.54
CA PRO A 12 0.98 -5.76 22.05
C PRO A 12 0.67 -5.94 20.57
N ILE A 13 1.70 -6.19 19.76
CA ILE A 13 1.60 -6.51 18.33
C ILE A 13 1.92 -8.00 18.15
N ASN A 14 0.96 -8.78 17.65
CA ASN A 14 1.06 -10.24 17.51
C ASN A 14 0.34 -10.73 16.25
N GLU A 15 0.87 -10.35 15.09
CA GLU A 15 0.24 -10.68 13.79
C GLU A 15 0.05 -12.18 13.60
N ASN A 16 -1.12 -12.57 13.10
CA ASN A 16 -1.57 -13.95 12.89
C ASN A 16 -1.61 -14.84 14.16
N THR A 17 -1.05 -14.37 15.28
CA THR A 17 -1.09 -15.02 16.59
C THR A 17 -0.76 -16.53 16.53
N PRO A 18 0.41 -16.96 16.00
CA PRO A 18 0.76 -18.38 15.88
C PRO A 18 1.15 -19.00 17.24
N LYS A 19 0.18 -19.12 18.14
CA LYS A 19 0.37 -19.58 19.54
C LYS A 19 0.43 -21.09 19.71
N ASP A 20 -0.13 -21.84 18.77
CA ASP A 20 -0.19 -23.29 18.81
C ASP A 20 0.20 -23.91 17.46
N ALA A 21 0.13 -25.24 17.37
CA ALA A 21 0.54 -25.97 16.18
C ALA A 21 -0.33 -25.63 14.95
N LEU A 22 -1.63 -25.38 15.11
CA LEU A 22 -2.51 -25.03 14.00
C LEU A 22 -2.25 -23.61 13.54
N GLY A 23 -2.17 -22.65 14.47
CA GLY A 23 -1.83 -21.26 14.16
C GLY A 23 -0.46 -21.15 13.48
N LEU A 24 0.54 -21.92 13.94
CA LEU A 24 1.84 -21.98 13.29
C LEU A 24 1.78 -22.60 11.89
N SER A 25 0.97 -23.66 11.69
CA SER A 25 0.79 -24.27 10.37
C SER A 25 0.16 -23.28 9.39
N ALA A 26 -0.92 -22.60 9.78
CA ALA A 26 -1.58 -21.59 8.96
C ALA A 26 -0.65 -20.42 8.62
N TYR A 27 0.16 -19.97 9.59
CA TYR A 27 1.18 -18.95 9.41
C TYR A 27 2.25 -19.37 8.38
N LEU A 28 2.81 -20.58 8.52
CA LEU A 28 3.84 -21.09 7.59
C LEU A 28 3.27 -21.37 6.20
N ALA A 29 2.03 -21.82 6.12
CA ALA A 29 1.29 -22.05 4.87
C ALA A 29 0.85 -20.75 4.20
N ARG A 30 0.94 -19.61 4.89
CA ARG A 30 0.59 -18.28 4.35
C ARG A 30 -0.88 -18.18 3.92
N GLU A 31 -1.78 -18.87 4.61
CA GLU A 31 -3.19 -18.99 4.20
C GLU A 31 -3.90 -17.63 4.03
N GLN A 32 -3.46 -16.60 4.76
CA GLN A 32 -4.01 -15.24 4.65
C GLN A 32 -3.84 -14.57 3.27
N TYR A 33 -2.88 -15.03 2.44
CA TYR A 33 -2.57 -14.39 1.15
C TYR A 33 -3.25 -15.04 -0.05
N GLY A 34 -4.03 -16.11 0.16
CA GLY A 34 -4.66 -16.88 -0.90
C GLY A 34 -3.67 -17.63 -1.79
N ASP A 35 -4.19 -18.16 -2.91
CA ASP A 35 -3.45 -19.00 -3.85
C ASP A 35 -3.36 -18.35 -5.23
N TRP A 36 -2.25 -18.58 -5.93
CA TRP A 36 -2.08 -18.25 -7.34
C TRP A 36 -1.51 -19.45 -8.12
N PRO A 37 -1.87 -19.60 -9.40
CA PRO A 37 -1.55 -20.81 -10.12
C PRO A 37 -0.07 -20.84 -10.54
N LEU A 38 0.59 -21.99 -10.32
CA LEU A 38 2.01 -22.18 -10.66
C LEU A 38 2.21 -23.13 -11.85
N LEU A 39 1.87 -24.40 -11.68
CA LEU A 39 2.10 -25.43 -12.70
C LEU A 39 0.97 -25.56 -13.71
N LYS A 40 -0.28 -25.42 -13.25
CA LYS A 40 -1.49 -25.47 -14.08
C LYS A 40 -2.54 -24.55 -13.47
N GLY A 41 -3.31 -23.86 -14.32
CA GLY A 41 -4.36 -22.97 -13.86
C GLY A 41 -4.97 -22.12 -14.97
N PRO A 42 -5.88 -21.21 -14.61
CA PRO A 42 -6.65 -20.41 -15.56
C PRO A 42 -5.86 -19.23 -16.13
N TYR A 43 -6.27 -18.78 -17.32
CA TYR A 43 -6.01 -17.41 -17.76
C TYR A 43 -6.94 -16.41 -17.04
N TYR A 44 -6.59 -15.12 -17.07
CA TYR A 44 -7.34 -14.03 -16.44
C TYR A 44 -8.79 -13.91 -16.90
N ASN A 45 -9.12 -14.40 -18.11
CA ASN A 45 -10.46 -14.38 -18.69
C ASN A 45 -11.13 -15.75 -18.74
N ALA A 46 -10.62 -16.73 -17.97
CA ALA A 46 -11.23 -18.03 -17.90
C ALA A 46 -12.63 -17.93 -17.25
N PRO A 47 -13.69 -18.44 -17.91
CA PRO A 47 -15.01 -18.54 -17.30
C PRO A 47 -14.99 -19.46 -16.08
N VAL A 48 -15.74 -19.09 -15.05
CA VAL A 48 -16.01 -19.98 -13.91
C VAL A 48 -17.27 -20.77 -14.26
N ILE A 49 -17.15 -22.10 -14.29
CA ILE A 49 -18.24 -23.01 -14.66
C ILE A 49 -18.86 -23.70 -13.44
N ASP A 50 -18.10 -23.82 -12.36
CA ASP A 50 -18.53 -24.45 -11.11
C ASP A 50 -17.62 -23.97 -9.96
N ALA A 51 -17.85 -24.44 -8.74
CA ALA A 51 -16.95 -24.23 -7.61
C ALA A 51 -16.86 -25.49 -6.75
N LYS A 52 -15.69 -25.74 -6.18
CA LYS A 52 -15.45 -26.84 -5.24
C LYS A 52 -15.13 -26.33 -3.85
N ASP A 53 -15.19 -27.25 -2.90
CA ASP A 53 -14.83 -27.01 -1.52
C ASP A 53 -13.31 -26.80 -1.38
N GLY A 54 -12.94 -25.87 -0.50
CA GLY A 54 -11.57 -25.69 -0.04
C GLY A 54 -11.25 -26.54 1.19
N ASN A 55 -10.02 -26.41 1.69
CA ASN A 55 -9.66 -27.06 2.95
C ASN A 55 -10.40 -26.38 4.11
N PRO A 56 -11.12 -27.14 4.95
CA PRO A 56 -11.85 -26.56 6.08
C PRO A 56 -10.89 -25.96 7.11
N VAL A 57 -11.30 -24.85 7.72
CA VAL A 57 -10.59 -24.20 8.81
C VAL A 57 -11.10 -24.75 10.13
N TYR A 58 -10.16 -25.14 10.98
CA TYR A 58 -10.41 -25.65 12.32
C TYR A 58 -10.00 -24.60 13.34
N ASN A 59 -10.87 -24.33 14.30
CA ASN A 59 -10.53 -23.53 15.47
C ASN A 59 -10.81 -24.33 16.74
N LYS A 60 -10.08 -24.00 17.80
CA LYS A 60 -10.33 -24.57 19.11
C LYS A 60 -11.57 -23.92 19.71
N ASP A 61 -12.56 -24.73 20.01
CA ASP A 61 -13.67 -24.33 20.85
C ASP A 61 -13.18 -24.28 22.31
N HIS A 62 -13.22 -23.09 22.91
CA HIS A 62 -12.75 -22.86 24.26
C HIS A 62 -13.71 -23.35 25.34
N GLU A 63 -14.99 -23.56 25.02
CA GLU A 63 -15.99 -24.11 25.94
C GLU A 63 -15.88 -25.63 26.01
N THR A 64 -15.72 -26.28 24.85
CA THR A 64 -15.64 -27.76 24.78
C THR A 64 -14.22 -28.30 24.79
N GLY A 65 -13.22 -27.44 24.58
CA GLY A 65 -11.80 -27.80 24.49
C GLY A 65 -11.41 -28.55 23.21
N LYS A 66 -12.35 -28.78 22.29
CA LYS A 66 -12.17 -29.56 21.07
C LYS A 66 -11.95 -28.66 19.85
N TYR A 67 -11.29 -29.17 18.83
CA TYR A 67 -11.23 -28.51 17.53
C TYR A 67 -12.53 -28.76 16.76
N VAL A 68 -13.13 -27.69 16.26
CA VAL A 68 -14.36 -27.72 15.46
C VAL A 68 -14.13 -27.01 14.14
N ILE A 69 -14.82 -27.46 13.08
CA ILE A 69 -14.79 -26.77 11.79
C ILE A 69 -15.57 -25.47 11.94
N THR A 70 -14.93 -24.33 11.71
CA THR A 70 -15.59 -23.01 11.77
C THR A 70 -15.86 -22.46 10.39
N ASN A 71 -15.02 -22.81 9.42
CA ASN A 71 -15.22 -22.46 8.03
C ASN A 71 -15.07 -23.72 7.18
N PRO A 72 -16.16 -24.31 6.66
CA PRO A 72 -16.05 -25.49 5.80
C PRO A 72 -15.46 -25.16 4.42
N ARG A 73 -15.33 -23.87 4.07
CA ARG A 73 -14.86 -23.38 2.76
C ARG A 73 -15.63 -24.00 1.57
N THR A 74 -16.93 -24.22 1.74
CA THR A 74 -17.79 -24.89 0.75
C THR A 74 -17.98 -24.05 -0.52
N ALA A 75 -17.78 -24.66 -1.69
CA ALA A 75 -17.91 -24.03 -3.01
C ALA A 75 -17.18 -22.67 -3.13
N LEU A 76 -16.01 -22.53 -2.50
CA LEU A 76 -15.21 -21.29 -2.52
C LEU A 76 -14.14 -21.29 -3.62
N ILE A 77 -13.63 -22.46 -4.02
CA ILE A 77 -12.57 -22.53 -5.03
C ILE A 77 -13.23 -22.59 -6.41
N PRO A 78 -13.10 -21.54 -7.24
CA PRO A 78 -13.67 -21.54 -8.57
C PRO A 78 -13.08 -22.66 -9.43
N ILE A 79 -13.94 -23.43 -10.08
CA ILE A 79 -13.60 -24.34 -11.16
C ILE A 79 -13.78 -23.56 -12.46
N TYR A 80 -12.67 -23.40 -13.16
CA TYR A 80 -12.65 -22.72 -14.44
C TYR A 80 -12.87 -23.69 -15.59
N ASP A 81 -13.42 -23.19 -16.68
CA ASP A 81 -13.54 -23.94 -17.93
C ASP A 81 -12.16 -24.50 -18.32
N PRO A 82 -12.00 -25.84 -18.43
CA PRO A 82 -10.73 -26.47 -18.78
C PRO A 82 -10.12 -25.94 -20.08
N GLU A 83 -10.96 -25.52 -21.04
CA GLU A 83 -10.51 -24.93 -22.30
C GLU A 83 -9.76 -23.61 -22.08
N PHE A 84 -10.03 -22.87 -21.00
CA PHE A 84 -9.33 -21.63 -20.66
C PHE A 84 -8.21 -21.82 -19.62
N THR A 85 -7.85 -23.06 -19.33
CA THR A 85 -6.69 -23.39 -18.49
C THR A 85 -5.46 -23.73 -19.32
N THR A 86 -4.28 -23.52 -18.75
CA THR A 86 -3.00 -23.84 -19.38
C THR A 86 -2.01 -24.42 -18.37
N ILE A 87 -0.96 -25.05 -18.90
CA ILE A 87 0.26 -25.30 -18.14
C ILE A 87 1.05 -24.00 -18.00
N PHE A 88 1.71 -23.81 -16.86
CA PHE A 88 2.51 -22.62 -16.56
C PHE A 88 1.76 -21.29 -16.82
N PRO A 89 0.61 -21.07 -16.18
CA PRO A 89 -0.18 -19.85 -16.37
C PRO A 89 0.53 -18.65 -15.75
N ARG A 90 0.84 -17.63 -16.55
CA ARG A 90 1.50 -16.38 -16.13
C ARG A 90 0.56 -15.18 -16.18
N MET A 91 -0.52 -15.30 -16.94
CA MET A 91 -1.53 -14.27 -17.13
C MET A 91 -2.82 -14.63 -16.37
N HIS A 92 -2.78 -14.57 -15.04
CA HIS A 92 -3.89 -14.90 -14.15
C HIS A 92 -4.40 -13.64 -13.44
N SER A 93 -5.67 -13.58 -13.03
CA SER A 93 -6.15 -12.44 -12.26
C SER A 93 -7.40 -12.80 -11.47
N GLY A 94 -7.56 -12.19 -10.29
CA GLY A 94 -8.79 -12.23 -9.50
C GLY A 94 -9.93 -11.35 -10.06
N ARG A 95 -9.91 -11.02 -11.36
CA ARG A 95 -10.85 -10.14 -12.10
C ARG A 95 -10.62 -8.63 -11.98
N GLU A 96 -9.39 -8.18 -11.77
CA GLU A 96 -9.08 -6.75 -11.86
C GLU A 96 -8.83 -6.33 -13.32
N GLU A 97 -9.57 -5.32 -13.79
CA GLU A 97 -9.53 -4.86 -15.17
C GLU A 97 -8.17 -4.23 -15.55
N SER A 98 -7.49 -3.60 -14.59
CA SER A 98 -6.14 -3.07 -14.75
C SER A 98 -5.15 -4.17 -15.16
N HIS A 99 -5.18 -5.32 -14.48
CA HIS A 99 -4.35 -6.48 -14.81
C HIS A 99 -4.59 -6.94 -16.25
N VAL A 100 -5.86 -7.04 -16.67
CA VAL A 100 -6.24 -7.45 -18.03
C VAL A 100 -5.66 -6.52 -19.09
N SER A 101 -5.75 -5.21 -18.88
CA SER A 101 -5.21 -4.21 -19.81
C SER A 101 -3.69 -4.32 -19.94
N ALA A 102 -2.98 -4.47 -18.83
CA ALA A 102 -1.53 -4.69 -18.86
C ALA A 102 -1.14 -6.04 -19.48
N TYR A 103 -1.90 -7.11 -19.25
CA TYR A 103 -1.68 -8.38 -19.92
C TYR A 103 -1.76 -8.25 -21.43
N LYS A 104 -2.77 -7.54 -21.94
CA LYS A 104 -2.91 -7.26 -23.37
C LYS A 104 -1.73 -6.45 -23.92
N GLN A 105 -1.24 -5.47 -23.17
CA GLN A 105 -0.09 -4.64 -23.57
C GLN A 105 1.24 -5.42 -23.57
N TRP A 106 1.63 -5.99 -22.43
CA TRP A 106 2.90 -6.70 -22.24
C TRP A 106 2.97 -8.03 -23.00
N GLY A 107 1.86 -8.75 -23.02
CA GLY A 107 1.71 -10.01 -23.76
C GLY A 107 1.40 -9.82 -25.25
N LYS A 108 1.07 -8.58 -25.69
CA LYS A 108 0.56 -8.26 -27.04
C LYS A 108 -0.53 -9.25 -27.46
N VAL A 109 -1.52 -9.38 -26.59
CA VAL A 109 -2.55 -10.43 -26.65
C VAL A 109 -3.55 -10.07 -27.73
N LYS A 110 -3.64 -10.92 -28.75
CA LYS A 110 -4.74 -10.98 -29.71
C LYS A 110 -5.75 -12.03 -29.29
N GLY A 111 -5.26 -13.14 -28.76
CA GLY A 111 -6.08 -14.28 -28.36
C GLY A 111 -6.55 -15.12 -29.54
N ARG A 112 -7.24 -16.22 -29.21
CA ARG A 112 -7.99 -17.06 -30.13
C ARG A 112 -9.47 -17.01 -29.72
N PRO A 113 -10.40 -16.73 -30.64
CA PRO A 113 -11.81 -16.70 -30.32
C PRO A 113 -12.28 -18.12 -30.00
N ILE A 114 -12.89 -18.28 -28.83
CA ILE A 114 -13.55 -19.50 -28.39
C ILE A 114 -14.98 -19.16 -28.03
N GLU A 115 -15.92 -19.91 -28.59
CA GLU A 115 -17.34 -19.81 -28.26
C GLU A 115 -17.57 -20.51 -26.91
N PHE A 116 -18.11 -19.78 -25.94
CA PHE A 116 -18.43 -20.29 -24.63
C PHE A 116 -19.90 -20.04 -24.33
N THR A 117 -20.61 -21.09 -23.94
CA THR A 117 -22.01 -20.99 -23.48
C THR A 117 -22.01 -21.10 -21.97
N GLY A 118 -22.41 -20.02 -21.31
CA GLY A 118 -22.43 -19.93 -19.86
C GLY A 118 -23.53 -20.80 -19.22
N PRO A 119 -23.49 -20.97 -17.89
CA PRO A 119 -24.56 -21.63 -17.14
C PRO A 119 -25.94 -20.97 -17.31
N ASP A 120 -25.98 -19.70 -17.72
CA ASP A 120 -27.19 -18.93 -18.04
C ASP A 120 -27.74 -19.21 -19.46
N GLY A 121 -27.11 -20.11 -20.21
CA GLY A 121 -27.48 -20.46 -21.58
C GLY A 121 -27.09 -19.43 -22.63
N LYS A 122 -26.38 -18.35 -22.26
CA LYS A 122 -25.93 -17.33 -23.21
C LYS A 122 -24.58 -17.69 -23.80
N THR A 123 -24.51 -17.61 -25.13
CA THR A 123 -23.28 -17.82 -25.89
C THR A 123 -22.53 -16.51 -26.06
N GLN A 124 -21.24 -16.51 -25.72
CA GLN A 124 -20.33 -15.39 -25.90
C GLN A 124 -19.01 -15.86 -26.51
N ILE A 125 -18.37 -14.98 -27.29
CA ILE A 125 -17.03 -15.24 -27.82
C ILE A 125 -16.01 -14.64 -26.86
N ILE A 126 -15.10 -15.47 -26.37
CA ILE A 126 -14.04 -15.06 -25.46
C ILE A 126 -12.69 -15.26 -26.16
N GLU A 127 -11.90 -14.19 -26.21
CA GLU A 127 -10.56 -14.22 -26.79
C GLU A 127 -9.56 -14.87 -25.83
N LYS A 128 -9.39 -16.19 -25.94
CA LYS A 128 -8.47 -16.96 -25.10
C LYS A 128 -7.02 -16.62 -25.42
N PRO A 129 -6.17 -16.23 -24.44
CA PRO A 129 -4.74 -16.07 -24.67
C PRO A 129 -4.09 -17.36 -25.18
N THR A 130 -3.20 -17.22 -26.16
CA THR A 130 -2.36 -18.32 -26.63
C THR A 130 -1.21 -18.57 -25.67
N PHE A 131 -0.67 -19.80 -25.67
CA PHE A 131 0.50 -20.11 -24.83
C PHE A 131 1.73 -19.26 -25.21
N GLY A 132 1.88 -18.88 -26.48
CA GLY A 132 2.94 -17.98 -26.93
C GLY A 132 2.80 -16.56 -26.37
N GLU A 133 1.58 -16.04 -26.25
CA GLU A 133 1.33 -14.74 -25.59
C GLU A 133 1.58 -14.82 -24.08
N ASN A 134 1.22 -15.94 -23.45
CA ASN A 134 1.55 -16.23 -22.05
C ASN A 134 3.06 -16.23 -21.79
N LEU A 135 3.84 -16.90 -22.65
CA LEU A 135 5.29 -16.87 -22.57
C LEU A 135 5.87 -15.50 -22.94
N ARG A 136 5.26 -14.77 -23.88
CA ARG A 136 5.68 -13.40 -24.18
C ARG A 136 5.56 -12.53 -22.94
N PHE A 137 4.43 -12.59 -22.23
CA PHE A 137 4.24 -11.88 -20.96
C PHE A 137 5.27 -12.30 -19.90
N PHE A 138 5.52 -13.61 -19.77
CA PHE A 138 6.57 -14.12 -18.87
C PHE A 138 7.91 -13.45 -19.13
N PHE A 139 8.37 -13.42 -20.39
CA PHE A 139 9.69 -12.88 -20.71
C PHE A 139 9.73 -11.35 -20.72
N SER A 140 8.68 -10.68 -21.18
CA SER A 140 8.65 -9.21 -21.27
C SER A 140 8.45 -8.55 -19.91
N TYR A 141 7.44 -8.99 -19.16
CA TYR A 141 7.09 -8.39 -17.87
C TYR A 141 7.79 -9.11 -16.70
N GLN A 142 7.56 -10.40 -16.51
CA GLN A 142 8.03 -11.07 -15.31
C GLN A 142 9.56 -11.21 -15.27
N VAL A 143 10.19 -11.67 -16.35
CA VAL A 143 11.65 -11.77 -16.43
C VAL A 143 12.27 -10.42 -16.77
N GLY A 144 11.76 -9.72 -17.80
CA GLY A 144 12.31 -8.44 -18.26
C GLY A 144 12.10 -7.32 -17.24
N HIS A 145 10.85 -6.89 -17.04
CA HIS A 145 10.50 -5.76 -16.19
C HIS A 145 10.68 -6.02 -14.69
N MET A 146 10.31 -7.21 -14.20
CA MET A 146 10.30 -7.50 -12.75
C MET A 146 11.58 -8.13 -12.21
N TYR A 147 12.51 -8.59 -13.05
CA TYR A 147 13.78 -9.15 -12.59
C TYR A 147 14.99 -8.50 -13.25
N MET A 148 15.10 -8.60 -14.58
CA MET A 148 16.27 -8.10 -15.31
C MET A 148 16.44 -6.59 -15.15
N ARG A 149 15.35 -5.82 -15.10
CA ARG A 149 15.40 -4.38 -14.81
C ARG A 149 16.08 -4.08 -13.46
N TYR A 150 15.66 -4.73 -12.37
CA TYR A 150 16.28 -4.54 -11.05
C TYR A 150 17.71 -5.09 -10.98
N PHE A 151 17.97 -6.21 -11.65
CA PHE A 151 19.33 -6.73 -11.78
C PHE A 151 20.23 -5.67 -12.45
N MET A 152 19.75 -5.04 -13.52
CA MET A 152 20.48 -3.97 -14.20
C MET A 152 20.58 -2.68 -13.38
N TRP A 153 19.60 -2.35 -12.53
CA TRP A 153 19.73 -1.24 -11.56
C TRP A 153 21.00 -1.38 -10.71
N ASN A 154 21.30 -2.60 -10.28
CA ASN A 154 22.44 -2.88 -9.40
C ASN A 154 23.78 -2.96 -10.14
N PHE A 155 23.77 -3.35 -11.43
CA PHE A 155 25.02 -3.68 -12.14
C PHE A 155 25.30 -2.85 -13.40
N ALA A 156 24.38 -2.00 -13.83
CA ALA A 156 24.54 -1.05 -14.92
C ALA A 156 24.20 0.39 -14.52
N GLY A 157 23.21 0.58 -13.66
CA GLY A 157 22.74 1.87 -13.18
C GLY A 157 21.22 2.03 -13.30
N ARG A 158 20.70 3.14 -12.79
CA ARG A 158 19.26 3.37 -12.58
C ARG A 158 18.83 4.70 -13.21
N GLN A 159 17.67 4.71 -13.87
CA GLN A 159 17.13 5.91 -14.51
C GLN A 159 16.62 6.93 -13.48
N ASN A 160 15.85 6.46 -12.49
CA ASN A 160 15.32 7.21 -11.37
C ASN A 160 14.70 6.24 -10.36
N ASP A 161 14.29 6.77 -9.21
CA ASP A 161 13.69 6.00 -8.15
C ASP A 161 12.18 5.73 -8.27
N ILE A 162 11.54 6.32 -9.29
CA ILE A 162 10.10 6.32 -9.52
C ILE A 162 9.62 4.96 -10.03
N GLN A 163 8.47 4.49 -9.53
CA GLN A 163 7.90 3.22 -9.89
C GLN A 163 7.52 3.16 -11.39
N GLY A 164 8.11 2.21 -12.11
CA GLY A 164 7.85 2.02 -13.53
C GLY A 164 6.73 1.02 -13.84
N HIS A 165 5.85 1.38 -14.78
CA HIS A 165 4.82 0.48 -15.34
C HIS A 165 5.05 0.10 -16.82
N GLY A 166 6.29 0.22 -17.29
CA GLY A 166 6.69 -0.09 -18.69
C GLY A 166 6.80 1.12 -19.60
N GLY A 167 6.63 2.33 -19.06
CA GLY A 167 6.97 3.57 -19.73
C GLY A 167 8.49 3.75 -19.84
N ILE A 168 8.92 4.69 -20.69
CA ILE A 168 10.33 4.97 -20.96
C ILE A 168 10.95 6.00 -19.99
N THR A 169 10.13 6.64 -19.16
CA THR A 169 10.52 7.75 -18.28
C THR A 169 10.76 7.35 -16.85
N GLU A 170 10.18 6.23 -16.39
CA GLU A 170 10.10 5.88 -14.97
C GLU A 170 10.57 4.45 -14.72
N GLY A 171 11.40 4.29 -13.70
CA GLY A 171 11.84 3.01 -13.17
C GLY A 171 12.74 2.20 -14.10
N ASN A 172 13.25 2.73 -15.22
CA ASN A 172 14.14 1.92 -16.06
C ASN A 172 15.55 1.82 -15.49
N TRP A 173 16.34 0.89 -16.01
CA TRP A 173 17.79 0.90 -15.80
C TRP A 173 18.44 1.81 -16.85
N LEU A 174 19.60 2.36 -16.50
CA LEU A 174 20.36 3.24 -17.38
C LEU A 174 21.84 2.97 -17.17
N SER A 175 22.61 2.80 -18.24
CA SER A 175 24.04 2.51 -18.15
C SER A 175 24.90 3.76 -17.94
N GLY A 176 24.49 4.90 -18.49
CA GLY A 176 25.34 6.09 -18.64
C GLY A 176 26.12 6.11 -19.96
N ILE A 177 25.90 5.12 -20.82
CA ILE A 177 26.48 5.02 -22.16
C ILE A 177 25.38 5.39 -23.18
N ASN A 178 25.44 6.63 -23.67
CA ASN A 178 24.36 7.23 -24.48
C ASN A 178 23.82 6.35 -25.62
N PHE A 179 24.68 5.70 -26.40
CA PHE A 179 24.21 4.88 -27.53
C PHE A 179 23.50 3.60 -27.08
N ILE A 180 23.82 3.06 -25.90
CA ILE A 180 23.12 1.92 -25.32
C ILE A 180 21.78 2.39 -24.76
N ASP A 181 21.80 3.47 -23.99
CA ASP A 181 20.60 3.98 -23.32
C ASP A 181 19.55 4.46 -24.32
N GLN A 182 19.96 5.05 -25.45
CA GLN A 182 19.05 5.50 -26.52
C GLN A 182 18.27 4.37 -27.19
N ILE A 183 18.80 3.14 -27.20
CA ILE A 183 18.11 1.98 -27.79
C ILE A 183 16.87 1.62 -26.96
N PHE A 184 16.93 1.80 -25.64
CA PHE A 184 15.88 1.38 -24.72
C PHE A 184 14.98 2.53 -24.25
N LEU A 185 15.54 3.73 -24.10
CA LEU A 185 14.87 4.88 -23.48
C LEU A 185 14.60 6.03 -24.47
N GLY A 186 15.03 5.90 -25.73
CA GLY A 186 14.94 6.97 -26.71
C GLY A 186 15.96 8.09 -26.48
N PRO A 187 15.86 9.21 -27.23
CA PRO A 187 16.80 10.33 -27.13
C PRO A 187 16.91 10.90 -25.71
N ARG A 188 18.14 11.21 -25.28
CA ARG A 188 18.45 11.66 -23.89
C ARG A 188 19.02 13.08 -23.81
N TYR A 189 18.90 13.88 -24.87
CA TYR A 189 19.52 15.20 -24.95
C TYR A 189 18.73 16.31 -24.22
N ASN A 190 17.40 16.17 -24.15
CA ASN A 190 16.48 17.09 -23.47
C ASN A 190 15.62 16.32 -22.48
N VAL A 191 16.22 15.90 -21.37
CA VAL A 191 15.50 15.24 -20.28
C VAL A 191 15.16 16.31 -19.23
N PRO A 192 13.91 16.38 -18.74
CA PRO A 192 13.51 17.35 -17.72
C PRO A 192 14.44 17.37 -16.50
N ASP A 193 14.59 18.54 -15.88
CA ASP A 193 15.55 18.70 -14.77
C ASP A 193 15.18 17.81 -13.57
N HIS A 194 13.89 17.60 -13.32
CA HIS A 194 13.42 16.73 -12.23
C HIS A 194 13.78 15.24 -12.43
N ILE A 195 13.96 14.79 -13.67
CA ILE A 195 14.44 13.43 -13.98
C ILE A 195 15.97 13.40 -13.94
N LYS A 196 16.63 14.42 -14.48
CA LYS A 196 18.09 14.51 -14.56
C LYS A 196 18.75 14.65 -13.19
N ASN A 197 18.13 15.41 -12.30
CA ASN A 197 18.63 15.69 -10.95
C ASN A 197 17.95 14.80 -9.89
N ASN A 198 17.23 13.75 -10.31
CA ASN A 198 16.71 12.75 -9.38
C ASN A 198 17.91 12.03 -8.72
N PRO A 199 18.01 12.00 -7.38
CA PRO A 199 19.15 11.35 -6.73
C PRO A 199 19.28 9.86 -7.06
N GLY A 200 18.19 9.15 -7.35
CA GLY A 200 18.23 7.76 -7.83
C GLY A 200 18.67 7.58 -9.29
N HIS A 201 19.25 8.61 -9.92
CA HIS A 201 19.80 8.58 -11.27
C HIS A 201 21.29 8.20 -11.25
N ASN A 202 21.58 6.91 -11.39
CA ASN A 202 22.92 6.35 -11.13
C ASN A 202 23.55 5.79 -12.41
N LYS A 203 24.83 6.07 -12.69
CA LYS A 203 25.54 5.56 -13.89
C LYS A 203 26.73 4.69 -13.53
N PHE A 204 26.56 3.37 -13.60
CA PHE A 204 27.65 2.42 -13.33
C PHE A 204 28.40 1.95 -14.58
N TYR A 205 28.01 2.43 -15.77
CA TYR A 205 28.67 2.15 -17.05
C TYR A 205 28.83 0.66 -17.37
N MET A 206 27.95 -0.17 -16.79
CA MET A 206 28.01 -1.64 -16.86
C MET A 206 29.30 -2.27 -16.30
N LEU A 207 30.14 -1.50 -15.59
CA LEU A 207 31.42 -1.99 -15.06
C LEU A 207 31.23 -3.14 -14.05
N PRO A 208 30.29 -3.06 -13.09
CA PRO A 208 30.01 -4.19 -12.19
C PRO A 208 29.53 -5.43 -12.97
N LEU A 209 28.63 -5.24 -13.95
CA LEU A 209 28.11 -6.32 -14.79
C LEU A 209 29.23 -7.03 -15.57
N ILE A 210 30.08 -6.27 -16.25
CA ILE A 210 31.19 -6.81 -17.06
C ILE A 210 32.17 -7.58 -16.17
N LEU A 211 32.54 -7.03 -15.02
CA LEU A 211 33.45 -7.70 -14.08
C LEU A 211 32.85 -9.01 -13.54
N GLY A 212 31.55 -8.99 -13.22
CA GLY A 212 30.82 -10.19 -12.81
C GLY A 212 30.77 -11.26 -13.90
N LEU A 213 30.53 -10.89 -15.16
CA LEU A 213 30.56 -11.83 -16.29
C LEU A 213 31.96 -12.44 -16.50
N ILE A 214 33.02 -11.64 -16.41
CA ILE A 214 34.41 -12.13 -16.47
C ILE A 214 34.64 -13.17 -15.37
N GLY A 215 34.22 -12.87 -14.14
CA GLY A 215 34.34 -13.79 -13.02
C GLY A 215 33.50 -15.05 -13.16
N PHE A 216 32.30 -14.97 -13.72
CA PHE A 216 31.48 -16.14 -14.04
C PHE A 216 32.20 -17.07 -15.02
N PHE A 217 32.69 -16.56 -16.15
CA PHE A 217 33.40 -17.39 -17.14
C PHE A 217 34.72 -17.94 -16.60
N PHE A 218 35.41 -17.18 -15.76
CA PHE A 218 36.60 -17.65 -15.05
C PHE A 218 36.26 -18.80 -14.09
N HIS A 219 35.19 -18.66 -13.32
CA HIS A 219 34.71 -19.68 -12.40
C HIS A 219 34.34 -20.97 -13.15
N VAL A 220 33.58 -20.87 -14.26
CA VAL A 220 33.21 -22.03 -15.11
C VAL A 220 34.45 -22.79 -15.57
N LYS A 221 35.47 -22.08 -16.06
CA LYS A 221 36.70 -22.69 -16.57
C LYS A 221 37.55 -23.35 -15.49
N ARG A 222 37.57 -22.79 -14.28
CA ARG A 222 38.47 -23.22 -13.20
C ARG A 222 37.83 -24.27 -12.30
N ASN A 223 36.55 -24.13 -11.97
CA ASN A 223 35.76 -25.11 -11.23
C ASN A 223 34.26 -25.03 -11.57
N TYR A 224 33.82 -25.86 -12.51
CA TYR A 224 32.42 -25.90 -12.93
C TYR A 224 31.47 -26.38 -11.82
N LYS A 225 31.94 -27.20 -10.87
CA LYS A 225 31.09 -27.73 -9.79
C LYS A 225 30.69 -26.63 -8.82
N ASP A 226 31.66 -25.84 -8.38
CA ASP A 226 31.40 -24.68 -7.51
C ASP A 226 30.59 -23.61 -8.26
N THR A 227 30.80 -23.49 -9.58
CA THR A 227 29.99 -22.59 -10.41
C THR A 227 28.53 -23.01 -10.44
N ILE A 228 28.23 -24.31 -10.48
CA ILE A 228 26.85 -24.81 -10.38
C ILE A 228 26.24 -24.42 -9.04
N VAL A 229 26.98 -24.52 -7.93
CA VAL A 229 26.47 -24.14 -6.60
C VAL A 229 26.09 -22.66 -6.56
N VAL A 230 26.98 -21.76 -6.99
CA VAL A 230 26.69 -20.32 -7.04
C VAL A 230 25.58 -20.01 -8.05
N GLY A 231 25.57 -20.70 -9.20
CA GLY A 231 24.54 -20.57 -10.23
C GLY A 231 23.15 -21.00 -9.74
N LEU A 232 23.06 -22.07 -8.96
CA LEU A 232 21.82 -22.50 -8.32
C LEU A 232 21.33 -21.45 -7.33
N LEU A 233 22.22 -20.90 -6.50
CA LEU A 233 21.87 -19.80 -5.59
C LEU A 233 21.31 -18.61 -6.38
N PHE A 234 21.99 -18.18 -7.44
CA PHE A 234 21.57 -17.08 -8.32
C PHE A 234 20.19 -17.33 -8.95
N ILE A 235 19.97 -18.51 -9.53
CA ILE A 235 18.72 -18.85 -10.22
C ILE A 235 17.57 -19.03 -9.22
N LEU A 236 17.78 -19.75 -8.12
CA LEU A 236 16.74 -20.06 -7.14
C LEU A 236 16.29 -18.83 -6.36
N THR A 237 17.19 -17.88 -6.12
CA THR A 237 16.88 -16.63 -5.41
C THR A 237 16.59 -15.44 -6.33
N GLY A 238 16.52 -15.69 -7.63
CA GLY A 238 16.17 -14.70 -8.66
C GLY A 238 15.01 -15.17 -9.51
N LEU A 239 15.31 -15.78 -10.66
CA LEU A 239 14.31 -16.23 -11.64
C LEU A 239 13.29 -17.23 -11.09
N ALA A 240 13.67 -18.10 -10.15
CA ALA A 240 12.70 -19.03 -9.55
C ALA A 240 11.71 -18.32 -8.62
N ILE A 241 12.13 -17.25 -7.94
CA ILE A 241 11.23 -16.42 -7.12
C ILE A 241 10.18 -15.76 -8.03
N ILE A 242 10.54 -15.30 -9.22
CA ILE A 242 9.58 -14.78 -10.21
C ILE A 242 8.51 -15.82 -10.56
N VAL A 243 8.94 -17.06 -10.81
CA VAL A 243 8.01 -18.15 -11.11
C VAL A 243 7.10 -18.44 -9.93
N TYR A 244 7.66 -18.48 -8.72
CA TYR A 244 6.96 -18.78 -7.48
C TYR A 244 5.98 -17.69 -7.06
N LEU A 245 6.34 -16.41 -7.19
CA LEU A 245 5.44 -15.30 -6.86
C LEU A 245 4.39 -15.05 -7.93
N ASN A 246 4.64 -15.48 -9.18
CA ASN A 246 3.77 -15.30 -10.34
C ASN A 246 3.09 -13.92 -10.38
N GLN A 247 3.90 -12.87 -10.23
CA GLN A 247 3.44 -11.51 -9.99
C GLN A 247 2.56 -10.99 -11.14
N THR A 248 1.46 -10.34 -10.79
CA THR A 248 0.60 -9.61 -11.72
C THR A 248 1.20 -8.23 -12.06
N PRO A 249 0.76 -7.58 -13.15
CA PRO A 249 1.00 -6.17 -13.42
C PRO A 249 0.56 -5.25 -12.27
N TYR A 250 1.02 -3.99 -12.28
CA TYR A 250 0.58 -2.97 -11.30
C TYR A 250 0.77 -3.36 -9.83
N GLN A 251 1.95 -3.88 -9.51
CA GLN A 251 2.34 -4.06 -8.10
C GLN A 251 2.28 -2.71 -7.36
N PRO A 252 1.97 -2.68 -6.05
CA PRO A 252 1.75 -1.43 -5.32
C PRO A 252 3.00 -0.56 -5.10
N ARG A 253 4.19 -1.14 -5.33
CA ARG A 253 5.52 -0.52 -5.24
C ARG A 253 6.56 -1.40 -5.94
N GLU A 254 7.77 -0.87 -6.10
CA GLU A 254 8.92 -1.64 -6.58
C GLU A 254 9.27 -2.80 -5.62
N ARG A 255 9.74 -3.92 -6.20
CA ARG A 255 9.98 -5.20 -5.49
C ARG A 255 11.38 -5.77 -5.69
N ASP A 256 12.36 -4.93 -5.93
CA ASP A 256 13.78 -5.29 -6.04
C ASP A 256 14.30 -6.12 -4.84
N TYR A 257 13.85 -5.80 -3.63
CA TYR A 257 14.21 -6.50 -2.39
C TYR A 257 13.89 -8.01 -2.40
N ALA A 258 12.92 -8.45 -3.21
CA ALA A 258 12.58 -9.87 -3.34
C ALA A 258 13.71 -10.68 -3.99
N TYR A 259 14.64 -10.03 -4.69
CA TYR A 259 15.71 -10.66 -5.47
C TYR A 259 17.11 -10.36 -4.94
N ALA A 260 17.24 -9.68 -3.80
CA ALA A 260 18.52 -9.24 -3.24
C ALA A 260 19.54 -10.38 -3.09
N ALA A 261 19.07 -11.58 -2.71
CA ALA A 261 19.93 -12.76 -2.59
C ALA A 261 20.57 -13.18 -3.93
N SER A 262 19.88 -13.02 -5.05
CA SER A 262 20.47 -13.26 -6.38
C SER A 262 21.54 -12.23 -6.72
N PHE A 263 21.36 -10.97 -6.30
CA PHE A 263 22.34 -9.92 -6.51
C PHE A 263 23.61 -10.19 -5.70
N TYR A 264 23.48 -10.69 -4.46
CA TYR A 264 24.61 -11.15 -3.67
C TYR A 264 25.34 -12.33 -4.31
N ALA A 265 24.62 -13.28 -4.91
CA ALA A 265 25.24 -14.37 -5.65
C ALA A 265 26.05 -13.85 -6.85
N PHE A 266 25.54 -12.86 -7.58
CA PHE A 266 26.28 -12.24 -8.68
C PHE A 266 27.52 -11.46 -8.20
N ALA A 267 27.45 -10.81 -7.02
CA ALA A 267 28.59 -10.12 -6.42
C ALA A 267 29.79 -11.05 -6.11
N ILE A 268 29.53 -12.35 -5.84
CA ILE A 268 30.60 -13.35 -5.73
C ILE A 268 31.38 -13.46 -7.04
N TRP A 269 30.68 -13.49 -8.19
CA TRP A 269 31.35 -13.49 -9.49
C TRP A 269 32.08 -12.18 -9.77
N ILE A 270 31.59 -11.03 -9.30
CA ILE A 270 32.36 -9.76 -9.40
C ILE A 270 33.71 -9.91 -8.69
N GLY A 271 33.73 -10.46 -7.47
CA GLY A 271 34.97 -10.73 -6.74
C GLY A 271 35.90 -11.73 -7.47
N LEU A 272 35.35 -12.79 -8.06
CA LEU A 272 36.11 -13.73 -8.90
C LEU A 272 36.63 -13.08 -10.19
N GLY A 273 35.95 -12.06 -10.71
CA GLY A 273 36.39 -11.27 -11.86
C GLY A 273 37.70 -10.54 -11.59
N VAL A 274 37.87 -10.01 -10.37
CA VAL A 274 39.15 -9.42 -9.91
C VAL A 274 40.26 -10.45 -9.97
N MET A 275 40.01 -11.69 -9.52
CA MET A 275 40.99 -12.77 -9.59
C MET A 275 41.32 -13.14 -11.04
N ALA A 276 40.32 -13.18 -11.92
CA ALA A 276 40.50 -13.48 -13.34
C ALA A 276 41.40 -12.47 -14.05
N ILE A 277 41.18 -11.18 -13.81
CA ILE A 277 42.01 -10.10 -14.37
C ILE A 277 43.42 -10.17 -13.79
N SER A 278 43.55 -10.41 -12.48
CA SER A 278 44.85 -10.55 -11.83
C SER A 278 45.65 -11.73 -12.41
N ASP A 279 45.01 -12.87 -12.63
CA ASP A 279 45.63 -14.06 -13.23
C ASP A 279 46.07 -13.79 -14.69
N ALA A 280 45.27 -13.03 -15.44
CA ALA A 280 45.61 -12.63 -16.81
C ALA A 280 46.82 -11.67 -16.85
N ILE A 281 46.86 -10.65 -15.99
CA ILE A 281 47.94 -9.66 -15.92
C ILE A 281 49.23 -10.27 -15.37
N SER A 282 49.13 -11.23 -14.46
CA SER A 282 50.29 -11.94 -13.88
C SER A 282 51.12 -12.71 -14.92
N LYS A 283 50.58 -12.94 -16.12
CA LYS A 283 51.34 -13.50 -17.26
C LYS A 283 52.39 -12.53 -17.80
N TYR A 284 52.19 -11.23 -17.63
CA TYR A 284 53.05 -10.17 -18.16
C TYR A 284 53.79 -9.41 -17.06
N LEU A 285 53.22 -9.31 -15.86
CA LEU A 285 53.82 -8.65 -14.70
C LEU A 285 54.18 -9.68 -13.63
N LYS A 286 55.44 -9.67 -13.18
CA LYS A 286 55.94 -10.60 -12.16
C LYS A 286 55.70 -10.09 -10.74
N GLY A 287 55.55 -11.03 -9.80
CA GLY A 287 55.46 -10.74 -8.37
C GLY A 287 54.10 -10.19 -7.94
N LYS A 288 54.08 -9.47 -6.81
CA LYS A 288 52.83 -8.97 -6.18
C LYS A 288 52.23 -7.74 -6.90
N LEU A 289 52.89 -7.19 -7.92
CA LEU A 289 52.44 -5.98 -8.60
C LEU A 289 51.11 -6.19 -9.34
N ALA A 290 50.95 -7.32 -10.04
CA ALA A 290 49.73 -7.65 -10.78
C ALA A 290 48.47 -7.72 -9.90
N PRO A 291 48.44 -8.47 -8.78
CA PRO A 291 47.28 -8.49 -7.89
C PRO A 291 47.03 -7.14 -7.22
N ILE A 292 48.06 -6.42 -6.78
CA ILE A 292 47.90 -5.10 -6.15
C ILE A 292 47.25 -4.11 -7.12
N LEU A 293 47.77 -3.98 -8.34
CA LEU A 293 47.24 -3.07 -9.35
C LEU A 293 45.81 -3.45 -9.74
N THR A 294 45.54 -4.74 -9.97
CA THR A 294 44.20 -5.22 -10.30
C THR A 294 43.20 -4.86 -9.20
N THR A 295 43.54 -5.10 -7.93
CA THR A 295 42.67 -4.78 -6.80
C THR A 295 42.42 -3.28 -6.71
N ILE A 296 43.44 -2.42 -6.81
CA ILE A 296 43.27 -0.97 -6.74
C ILE A 296 42.35 -0.46 -7.86
N VAL A 297 42.62 -0.87 -9.11
CA VAL A 297 41.86 -0.41 -10.28
C VAL A 297 40.42 -0.90 -10.23
N THR A 298 40.19 -2.17 -9.89
CA THR A 298 38.83 -2.72 -9.81
C THR A 298 38.04 -2.16 -8.63
N LEU A 299 38.68 -1.87 -7.48
CA LEU A 299 38.03 -1.18 -6.37
C LEU A 299 37.61 0.24 -6.76
N ALA A 300 38.46 0.98 -7.48
CA ALA A 300 38.13 2.33 -7.92
C ALA A 300 37.01 2.34 -8.98
N LEU A 301 37.07 1.45 -9.98
CA LEU A 301 36.14 1.46 -11.11
C LEU A 301 34.79 0.78 -10.82
N VAL A 302 34.71 -0.12 -9.84
CA VAL A 302 33.46 -0.85 -9.55
C VAL A 302 32.85 -0.34 -8.23
N PRO A 303 33.29 -0.74 -7.02
CA PRO A 303 32.78 -0.16 -5.79
C PRO A 303 32.93 1.36 -5.68
N GLY A 304 34.02 1.95 -6.20
CA GLY A 304 34.26 3.39 -6.14
C GLY A 304 33.26 4.21 -6.94
N ILE A 305 32.93 3.79 -8.17
CA ILE A 305 31.88 4.42 -8.97
C ILE A 305 30.50 4.16 -8.36
N MET A 306 30.21 2.95 -7.90
CA MET A 306 28.93 2.65 -7.24
C MET A 306 28.71 3.50 -5.99
N ALA A 307 29.77 3.76 -5.20
CA ALA A 307 29.71 4.66 -4.08
C ALA A 307 29.56 6.12 -4.53
N ALA A 308 30.32 6.58 -5.52
CA ALA A 308 30.24 7.97 -5.98
C ALA A 308 28.86 8.33 -6.59
N GLU A 309 28.26 7.40 -7.31
CA GLU A 309 26.99 7.58 -8.03
C GLU A 309 25.76 7.15 -7.24
N GLY A 310 25.90 6.52 -6.07
CA GLY A 310 24.76 5.96 -5.32
C GLY A 310 24.83 6.18 -3.81
N TRP A 311 25.68 7.10 -3.34
CA TRP A 311 25.75 7.38 -1.90
C TRP A 311 24.56 8.22 -1.44
N ASP A 312 24.17 9.23 -2.20
CA ASP A 312 23.13 10.19 -1.88
C ASP A 312 21.71 9.58 -1.92
N ASP A 313 21.45 8.64 -2.82
CA ASP A 313 20.17 7.93 -2.89
C ASP A 313 20.03 6.81 -1.84
N HIS A 314 21.15 6.27 -1.33
CA HIS A 314 21.18 5.26 -0.28
C HIS A 314 21.29 5.85 1.13
N ASP A 315 21.76 7.09 1.28
CA ASP A 315 21.86 7.74 2.57
C ASP A 315 20.47 8.05 3.15
N ARG A 316 20.20 7.46 4.31
CA ARG A 316 18.96 7.66 5.08
C ARG A 316 19.19 8.52 6.33
N SER A 317 20.39 9.05 6.51
CA SER A 317 20.74 9.92 7.62
C SER A 317 19.77 11.10 7.70
N ASN A 318 19.38 11.45 8.91
CA ASN A 318 18.48 12.57 9.22
C ASN A 318 17.08 12.51 8.56
N ARG A 319 16.71 11.40 7.90
CA ARG A 319 15.39 11.22 7.28
C ARG A 319 14.38 10.69 8.31
N TYR A 320 13.62 11.59 8.93
CA TYR A 320 12.65 11.24 9.99
C TYR A 320 11.18 11.36 9.56
N THR A 321 10.92 11.56 8.28
CA THR A 321 9.58 11.72 7.68
C THR A 321 8.58 10.66 8.10
N ALA A 322 8.91 9.38 8.03
CA ALA A 322 7.98 8.30 8.41
C ALA A 322 7.57 8.39 9.90
N ARG A 323 8.54 8.66 10.79
CA ARG A 323 8.29 8.83 12.24
C ARG A 323 7.44 10.07 12.51
N ASP A 324 7.81 11.19 11.91
CA ASP A 324 7.18 12.48 12.21
C ASP A 324 5.78 12.58 11.58
N ILE A 325 5.55 12.00 10.41
CA ILE A 325 4.21 11.87 9.82
C ILE A 325 3.33 10.99 10.70
N ALA A 326 3.85 9.87 11.23
CA ALA A 326 3.12 9.04 12.19
C ALA A 326 2.75 9.83 13.46
N SER A 327 3.69 10.62 13.99
CA SER A 327 3.40 11.55 15.09
C SER A 327 2.27 12.53 14.72
N ASN A 328 2.27 13.07 13.49
CA ASN A 328 1.25 14.03 13.04
C ASN A 328 -0.15 13.42 12.92
N TYR A 329 -0.26 12.15 12.49
CA TYR A 329 -1.53 11.40 12.56
C TYR A 329 -2.07 11.35 14.00
N LEU A 330 -1.24 10.99 14.97
CA LEU A 330 -1.65 10.93 16.38
C LEU A 330 -1.96 12.32 16.96
N GLU A 331 -1.18 13.34 16.61
CA GLU A 331 -1.40 14.73 17.04
C GLU A 331 -2.65 15.37 16.41
N SER A 332 -3.12 14.84 15.27
CA SER A 332 -4.40 15.24 14.68
C SER A 332 -5.59 14.77 15.51
N CYS A 333 -5.41 13.73 16.33
CA CYS A 333 -6.48 13.12 17.10
C CYS A 333 -6.63 13.75 18.50
N ALA A 334 -7.88 13.95 18.91
CA ALA A 334 -8.24 14.29 20.28
C ALA A 334 -7.77 13.20 21.29
N PRO A 335 -7.69 13.52 22.60
CA PRO A 335 -7.37 12.54 23.63
C PRO A 335 -8.30 11.32 23.65
N ASN A 336 -7.76 10.14 23.95
CA ASN A 336 -8.47 8.86 24.05
C ASN A 336 -9.21 8.42 22.75
N ALA A 337 -8.79 8.96 21.61
CA ALA A 337 -9.40 8.68 20.32
C ALA A 337 -9.16 7.24 19.83
N ILE A 338 -9.94 6.86 18.82
CA ILE A 338 -9.67 5.74 17.93
C ILE A 338 -9.35 6.31 16.55
N ILE A 339 -8.34 5.74 15.88
CA ILE A 339 -8.04 6.04 14.48
C ILE A 339 -8.10 4.77 13.64
N PHE A 340 -8.97 4.78 12.64
CA PHE A 340 -9.02 3.77 11.59
C PHE A 340 -7.95 4.06 10.54
N THR A 341 -7.11 3.06 10.28
CA THR A 341 -6.07 3.04 9.25
C THR A 341 -6.35 1.90 8.28
N ASN A 342 -5.62 1.80 7.16
CA ASN A 342 -5.91 0.74 6.18
C ASN A 342 -4.68 -0.04 5.72
N GLY A 343 -3.50 0.59 5.65
CA GLY A 343 -2.31 0.01 5.02
C GLY A 343 -1.10 -0.12 5.94
N ASP A 344 -0.03 -0.70 5.40
CA ASP A 344 1.23 -0.86 6.12
C ASP A 344 1.90 0.50 6.37
N ASN A 345 1.82 1.40 5.38
CA ASN A 345 2.53 2.68 5.37
C ASN A 345 1.97 3.72 6.36
N ASP A 346 0.71 3.59 6.79
CA ASP A 346 0.16 4.41 7.87
C ASP A 346 0.23 3.66 9.22
N THR A 347 -0.13 2.38 9.25
CA THR A 347 -0.29 1.62 10.50
C THR A 347 1.03 1.30 11.20
N PHE A 348 2.04 0.79 10.48
CA PHE A 348 3.28 0.33 11.14
C PHE A 348 4.10 1.48 11.73
N PRO A 349 4.25 2.64 11.05
CA PRO A 349 4.87 3.80 11.68
C PRO A 349 4.12 4.27 12.93
N LEU A 350 2.79 4.21 12.96
CA LEU A 350 1.99 4.56 14.15
C LEU A 350 2.25 3.61 15.32
N TRP A 351 2.28 2.30 15.06
CA TRP A 351 2.66 1.32 16.07
C TRP A 351 4.09 1.51 16.58
N TYR A 352 5.04 1.85 15.69
CA TYR A 352 6.40 2.14 16.09
C TYR A 352 6.49 3.33 17.06
N VAL A 353 5.85 4.47 16.74
CA VAL A 353 5.91 5.64 17.62
C VAL A 353 5.16 5.44 18.94
N GLN A 354 4.17 4.54 19.00
CA GLN A 354 3.54 4.15 20.26
C GLN A 354 4.44 3.19 21.08
N GLU A 355 4.89 2.09 20.50
CA GLU A 355 5.65 1.05 21.22
C GLU A 355 7.03 1.54 21.66
N VAL A 356 7.75 2.24 20.77
CA VAL A 356 9.17 2.56 20.98
C VAL A 356 9.34 3.97 21.53
N GLU A 357 8.60 4.94 21.00
CA GLU A 357 8.74 6.36 21.35
C GLU A 357 7.70 6.83 22.38
N ASN A 358 6.77 5.95 22.78
CA ASN A 358 5.71 6.22 23.76
C ASN A 358 4.87 7.47 23.43
N MET A 359 4.61 7.72 22.15
CA MET A 359 3.80 8.86 21.70
C MET A 359 2.33 8.51 21.69
N ARG A 360 1.51 9.30 22.40
CA ARG A 360 0.04 9.13 22.45
C ARG A 360 -0.41 7.68 22.68
N PRO A 361 0.07 7.01 23.75
CA PRO A 361 -0.34 5.64 24.08
C PRO A 361 -1.84 5.52 24.45
N ASP A 362 -2.53 6.66 24.59
CA ASP A 362 -3.97 6.77 24.81
C ASP A 362 -4.83 6.50 23.56
N ILE A 363 -4.24 6.62 22.36
CA ILE A 363 -4.96 6.42 21.10
C ILE A 363 -4.98 4.94 20.73
N LYS A 364 -6.13 4.46 20.29
CA LYS A 364 -6.26 3.11 19.76
C LYS A 364 -6.18 3.11 18.24
N ILE A 365 -5.18 2.42 17.69
CA ILE A 365 -4.99 2.27 16.24
C ILE A 365 -5.71 1.01 15.76
N VAL A 366 -6.59 1.16 14.78
CA VAL A 366 -7.40 0.07 14.22
C VAL A 366 -7.17 -0.02 12.71
N ASN A 367 -6.38 -1.01 12.29
CA ASN A 367 -6.15 -1.28 10.88
C ASN A 367 -7.35 -2.07 10.30
N LEU A 368 -8.04 -1.47 9.34
CA LEU A 368 -9.23 -2.04 8.71
C LEU A 368 -8.94 -3.28 7.87
N SER A 369 -7.75 -3.41 7.28
CA SER A 369 -7.36 -4.63 6.56
C SER A 369 -7.23 -5.82 7.51
N LEU A 370 -6.61 -5.61 8.68
CA LEU A 370 -6.45 -6.63 9.72
C LEU A 370 -7.75 -6.88 10.50
N LEU A 371 -8.65 -5.89 10.58
CA LEU A 371 -9.98 -6.03 11.21
C LEU A 371 -10.91 -7.03 10.50
N ASN A 372 -10.50 -7.55 9.33
CA ASN A 372 -11.16 -8.72 8.71
C ASN A 372 -10.83 -10.05 9.40
N THR A 373 -9.80 -10.08 10.26
CA THR A 373 -9.33 -11.29 10.92
C THR A 373 -9.78 -11.33 12.37
N ASP A 374 -10.24 -12.49 12.81
CA ASP A 374 -10.70 -12.72 14.18
C ASP A 374 -9.57 -12.59 15.20
N TRP A 375 -8.37 -13.08 14.89
CA TRP A 375 -7.20 -12.93 15.75
C TRP A 375 -6.89 -11.46 16.03
N TYR A 376 -7.04 -10.55 15.05
CA TYR A 376 -6.77 -9.13 15.26
C TYR A 376 -7.83 -8.50 16.15
N ILE A 377 -9.11 -8.80 15.91
CA ILE A 377 -10.23 -8.33 16.72
C ILE A 377 -10.05 -8.79 18.19
N ASP A 378 -9.84 -10.08 18.39
CA ASP A 378 -9.73 -10.67 19.71
C ASP A 378 -8.47 -10.19 20.43
N TYR A 379 -7.33 -10.20 19.76
CA TYR A 379 -6.05 -10.03 20.42
C TYR A 379 -5.62 -8.56 20.53
N MET A 380 -5.79 -7.77 19.46
CA MET A 380 -5.30 -6.39 19.44
C MET A 380 -6.39 -5.37 19.76
N ILE A 381 -7.64 -5.62 19.36
CA ILE A 381 -8.71 -4.62 19.49
C ILE A 381 -9.47 -4.76 20.81
N ARG A 382 -9.74 -6.00 21.25
CA ARG A 382 -10.45 -6.31 22.51
C ARG A 382 -9.57 -6.36 23.76
N HIS A 383 -8.27 -6.17 23.61
CA HIS A 383 -7.36 -6.02 24.74
C HIS A 383 -6.92 -4.58 24.89
N LYS A 384 -6.53 -4.21 26.11
CA LYS A 384 -5.87 -2.94 26.37
C LYS A 384 -4.52 -2.95 25.66
N THR A 385 -4.22 -1.88 24.92
CA THR A 385 -2.93 -1.69 24.25
C THR A 385 -2.33 -0.41 24.80
N TYR A 386 -1.24 -0.54 25.56
CA TYR A 386 -0.66 0.57 26.33
C TYR A 386 -1.71 1.20 27.27
N ASP A 387 -2.03 2.49 27.08
CA ASP A 387 -3.04 3.20 27.86
C ASP A 387 -4.43 3.21 27.18
N ALA A 388 -4.52 2.77 25.93
CA ALA A 388 -5.76 2.73 25.17
C ALA A 388 -6.63 1.53 25.57
N GLU A 389 -7.81 1.82 26.12
CA GLU A 389 -8.80 0.82 26.51
C GLU A 389 -9.33 0.00 25.31
N PRO A 390 -9.79 -1.24 25.53
CA PRO A 390 -10.46 -2.06 24.52
C PRO A 390 -11.62 -1.34 23.83
N LEU A 391 -11.92 -1.72 22.59
CA LEU A 391 -13.15 -1.26 21.94
C LEU A 391 -14.34 -2.10 22.43
N PRO A 392 -15.47 -1.45 22.78
CA PRO A 392 -16.71 -2.17 23.02
C PRO A 392 -17.26 -2.70 21.69
N PHE A 393 -17.81 -3.91 21.74
CA PHE A 393 -18.51 -4.56 20.64
C PHE A 393 -19.68 -5.33 21.21
N THR A 394 -20.81 -5.35 20.50
CA THR A 394 -21.96 -6.18 20.88
C THR A 394 -21.77 -7.64 20.48
N MET A 395 -21.11 -7.90 19.35
CA MET A 395 -20.89 -9.27 18.86
C MET A 395 -19.93 -10.04 19.77
N LYS A 396 -20.11 -11.35 19.88
CA LYS A 396 -19.21 -12.27 20.61
C LYS A 396 -18.22 -12.93 19.64
N PRO A 397 -17.07 -13.46 20.11
CA PRO A 397 -16.09 -14.14 19.24
C PRO A 397 -16.70 -15.17 18.27
N ILE A 398 -17.68 -15.93 18.74
CA ILE A 398 -18.39 -16.92 17.90
C ILE A 398 -19.11 -16.30 16.69
N GLN A 399 -19.50 -15.02 16.75
CA GLN A 399 -20.28 -14.32 15.73
C GLN A 399 -19.42 -13.68 14.64
N TYR A 400 -18.09 -13.61 14.81
CA TYR A 400 -17.15 -13.03 13.83
C TYR A 400 -15.87 -13.86 13.60
N ARG A 401 -15.70 -15.01 14.26
CA ARG A 401 -14.60 -15.95 13.95
C ARG A 401 -14.56 -16.32 12.46
N ASP A 402 -13.41 -16.74 11.95
CA ASP A 402 -13.27 -17.16 10.54
C ASP A 402 -14.39 -18.13 10.10
N GLY A 403 -15.04 -17.82 8.97
CA GLY A 403 -16.22 -18.52 8.46
C GLY A 403 -17.55 -17.92 8.87
N THR A 404 -17.57 -16.95 9.78
CA THR A 404 -18.81 -16.33 10.29
C THR A 404 -18.86 -14.85 9.95
N ARG A 405 -19.85 -14.46 9.14
CA ARG A 405 -20.05 -13.06 8.68
C ARG A 405 -18.81 -12.44 8.05
N ASP A 406 -18.00 -13.25 7.36
CA ASP A 406 -16.84 -12.78 6.58
C ASP A 406 -17.28 -11.81 5.47
N MET A 407 -18.46 -12.06 4.90
CA MET A 407 -19.18 -11.19 3.99
C MET A 407 -20.66 -11.21 4.35
N VAL A 408 -21.28 -10.04 4.50
CA VAL A 408 -22.71 -9.86 4.79
C VAL A 408 -23.34 -9.02 3.69
N TYR A 409 -24.27 -9.61 2.94
CA TYR A 409 -24.88 -8.92 1.80
C TYR A 409 -25.90 -7.89 2.26
N MET A 410 -26.03 -6.80 1.50
CA MET A 410 -27.02 -5.75 1.74
C MET A 410 -28.21 -6.00 0.83
N ILE A 411 -29.31 -6.49 1.40
CA ILE A 411 -30.54 -6.82 0.69
C ILE A 411 -31.63 -5.92 1.27
N GLU A 412 -31.99 -4.87 0.52
CA GLU A 412 -32.96 -3.87 0.99
C GLU A 412 -34.35 -4.50 1.12
N ASN A 413 -34.91 -4.39 2.32
CA ASN A 413 -36.30 -4.74 2.58
C ASN A 413 -37.18 -3.54 2.24
N GLU A 414 -38.08 -3.70 1.28
CA GLU A 414 -38.98 -2.64 0.79
C GLU A 414 -39.85 -2.02 1.91
N ASN A 415 -40.08 -2.74 3.00
CA ASN A 415 -40.83 -2.24 4.16
C ASN A 415 -40.02 -1.26 5.03
N ILE A 416 -38.71 -1.15 4.82
CA ILE A 416 -37.82 -0.21 5.53
C ILE A 416 -37.53 0.97 4.60
N THR A 417 -38.29 2.05 4.75
CA THR A 417 -38.23 3.19 3.82
C THR A 417 -37.26 4.30 4.26
N GLY A 418 -37.04 4.47 5.57
CA GLY A 418 -36.22 5.52 6.18
C GLY A 418 -34.83 5.06 6.64
N TYR A 419 -34.13 5.96 7.34
CA TYR A 419 -32.88 5.64 8.04
C TYR A 419 -33.18 4.84 9.31
N THR A 420 -32.44 3.75 9.53
CA THR A 420 -32.66 2.83 10.66
C THR A 420 -31.54 2.99 11.68
N ASN A 421 -31.87 2.90 12.97
CA ASN A 421 -30.88 2.96 14.04
C ASN A 421 -29.79 1.88 13.86
N LEU A 422 -28.52 2.27 13.92
CA LEU A 422 -27.39 1.40 13.67
C LEU A 422 -27.35 0.21 14.64
N MET A 423 -27.67 0.42 15.92
CA MET A 423 -27.69 -0.64 16.93
C MET A 423 -28.70 -1.73 16.57
N ASP A 424 -29.89 -1.35 16.11
CA ASP A 424 -30.93 -2.30 15.70
C ASP A 424 -30.47 -3.14 14.49
N VAL A 425 -29.79 -2.50 13.52
CA VAL A 425 -29.22 -3.20 12.36
C VAL A 425 -28.12 -4.17 12.78
N ILE A 426 -27.23 -3.77 13.68
CA ILE A 426 -26.16 -4.63 14.17
C ILE A 426 -26.73 -5.81 14.96
N GLN A 427 -27.72 -5.59 15.82
CA GLN A 427 -28.41 -6.65 16.55
C GLN A 427 -29.16 -7.61 15.62
N PHE A 428 -29.78 -7.10 14.55
CA PHE A 428 -30.42 -7.91 13.53
C PHE A 428 -29.41 -8.85 12.85
N VAL A 429 -28.29 -8.33 12.38
CA VAL A 429 -27.24 -9.11 11.69
C VAL A 429 -26.56 -10.08 12.65
N ALA A 430 -26.36 -9.70 13.91
CA ALA A 430 -25.75 -10.55 14.93
C ALA A 430 -26.68 -11.69 15.37
N SER A 431 -27.99 -11.59 15.16
CA SER A 431 -28.97 -12.58 15.62
C SER A 431 -28.80 -13.95 14.95
N ASP A 432 -28.87 -15.02 15.75
CA ASP A 432 -28.88 -16.40 15.27
C ASP A 432 -30.29 -16.87 14.87
N ASN A 433 -31.30 -16.00 14.97
CA ASN A 433 -32.67 -16.31 14.59
C ASN A 433 -32.76 -16.54 13.07
N ILE A 434 -33.38 -17.64 12.65
CA ILE A 434 -33.55 -17.94 11.22
C ILE A 434 -34.31 -16.84 10.46
N ARG A 435 -35.19 -16.08 11.14
CA ARG A 435 -35.97 -14.98 10.54
C ARG A 435 -35.13 -13.76 10.15
N THR A 436 -33.91 -13.63 10.69
CA THR A 436 -32.98 -12.55 10.33
C THR A 436 -31.99 -12.98 9.25
N LYS A 437 -32.21 -14.15 8.63
CA LYS A 437 -31.35 -14.72 7.59
C LYS A 437 -32.11 -14.86 6.27
N VAL A 438 -31.38 -14.78 5.17
CA VAL A 438 -31.93 -15.10 3.83
C VAL A 438 -31.62 -16.55 3.46
N PRO A 439 -32.59 -17.29 2.92
CA PRO A 439 -32.33 -18.64 2.42
C PRO A 439 -31.48 -18.55 1.14
N THR A 440 -30.31 -19.18 1.14
CA THR A 440 -29.46 -19.32 -0.05
C THR A 440 -29.26 -20.80 -0.37
N GLN A 441 -28.66 -21.09 -1.53
CA GLN A 441 -28.27 -22.47 -1.89
C GLN A 441 -27.23 -23.06 -0.92
N ARG A 442 -26.46 -22.23 -0.22
CA ARG A 442 -25.47 -22.63 0.80
C ARG A 442 -26.09 -22.75 2.20
N GLY A 443 -27.38 -22.47 2.34
CA GLY A 443 -28.09 -22.41 3.61
C GLY A 443 -28.48 -20.98 4.01
N PRO A 444 -28.98 -20.77 5.23
CA PRO A 444 -29.36 -19.46 5.72
C PRO A 444 -28.12 -18.56 5.91
N GLU A 445 -28.08 -17.42 5.21
CA GLU A 445 -26.99 -16.45 5.31
C GLU A 445 -27.45 -15.14 5.98
N ASP A 446 -26.53 -14.50 6.70
CA ASP A 446 -26.75 -13.19 7.31
C ASP A 446 -26.81 -12.08 6.25
N TYR A 447 -27.67 -11.09 6.45
CA TYR A 447 -27.81 -9.94 5.56
C TYR A 447 -28.14 -8.66 6.32
N LEU A 448 -27.82 -7.51 5.75
CA LEU A 448 -28.32 -6.21 6.20
C LEU A 448 -29.62 -5.87 5.47
N PRO A 449 -30.72 -5.57 6.19
CA PRO A 449 -32.03 -5.34 5.57
C PRO A 449 -32.21 -3.92 5.03
N THR A 450 -31.21 -3.05 5.19
CA THR A 450 -31.23 -1.65 4.73
C THR A 450 -29.82 -1.14 4.45
N LYS A 451 -29.71 -0.18 3.52
CA LYS A 451 -28.49 0.58 3.26
C LYS A 451 -28.45 1.92 3.99
N LYS A 452 -29.55 2.34 4.62
CA LYS A 452 -29.74 3.64 5.26
C LYS A 452 -29.61 3.52 6.77
N LEU A 453 -28.54 4.09 7.31
CA LEU A 453 -28.16 3.95 8.72
C LEU A 453 -28.28 5.29 9.46
N SER A 454 -28.66 5.23 10.73
CA SER A 454 -28.83 6.37 11.63
C SER A 454 -28.10 6.11 12.94
N LEU A 455 -27.29 7.07 13.38
CA LEU A 455 -26.61 7.04 14.67
C LEU A 455 -27.12 8.22 15.52
N PRO A 456 -27.77 7.97 16.67
CA PRO A 456 -28.30 9.04 17.52
C PRO A 456 -27.18 9.90 18.11
N VAL A 457 -27.48 11.18 18.29
CA VAL A 457 -26.53 12.16 18.84
C VAL A 457 -27.06 12.73 20.15
N ASP A 458 -26.23 12.64 21.18
CA ASP A 458 -26.42 13.42 22.41
C ASP A 458 -25.66 14.75 22.25
N SER A 459 -26.41 15.81 21.92
CA SER A 459 -25.83 17.13 21.67
C SER A 459 -25.11 17.71 22.88
N ALA A 460 -25.58 17.44 24.09
CA ALA A 460 -24.92 17.90 25.32
C ALA A 460 -23.57 17.19 25.51
N LYS A 461 -23.52 15.87 25.25
CA LYS A 461 -22.31 15.07 25.37
C LYS A 461 -21.23 15.48 24.35
N VAL A 462 -21.60 15.63 23.07
CA VAL A 462 -20.63 15.94 22.01
C VAL A 462 -20.05 17.36 22.13
N VAL A 463 -20.78 18.29 22.75
CA VAL A 463 -20.24 19.61 23.12
C VAL A 463 -19.37 19.50 24.36
N ALA A 464 -19.84 18.81 25.41
CA ALA A 464 -19.11 18.69 26.68
C ALA A 464 -17.76 17.98 26.55
N ASN A 465 -17.65 17.00 25.65
CA ASN A 465 -16.40 16.27 25.40
C ASN A 465 -15.52 16.87 24.29
N GLY A 466 -15.91 18.02 23.73
CA GLY A 466 -15.14 18.70 22.67
C GLY A 466 -15.14 17.98 21.32
N THR A 467 -16.16 17.18 21.03
CA THR A 467 -16.41 16.66 19.66
C THR A 467 -16.93 17.73 18.73
N VAL A 468 -17.75 18.63 19.24
CA VAL A 468 -18.20 19.82 18.53
C VAL A 468 -17.83 21.05 19.35
N ALA A 469 -17.25 22.05 18.70
CA ALA A 469 -16.95 23.31 19.35
C ALA A 469 -18.24 24.04 19.77
N PRO A 470 -18.29 24.74 20.91
CA PRO A 470 -19.51 25.40 21.38
C PRO A 470 -20.16 26.34 20.35
N GLU A 471 -19.36 27.05 19.56
CA GLU A 471 -19.81 27.92 18.46
C GLU A 471 -20.56 27.16 17.35
N ASP A 472 -20.19 25.91 17.12
CA ASP A 472 -20.80 25.02 16.11
C ASP A 472 -21.98 24.21 16.67
N ALA A 473 -22.34 24.37 17.95
CA ALA A 473 -23.38 23.56 18.59
C ALA A 473 -24.75 23.66 17.89
N HIS A 474 -25.03 24.79 17.24
CA HIS A 474 -26.26 25.03 16.48
C HIS A 474 -26.34 24.22 15.17
N LEU A 475 -25.22 23.65 14.71
CA LEU A 475 -25.13 22.81 13.51
C LEU A 475 -25.32 21.32 13.80
N ILE A 476 -25.41 20.94 15.08
CA ILE A 476 -25.50 19.54 15.50
C ILE A 476 -26.81 18.93 14.99
N VAL A 477 -26.69 17.85 14.22
CA VAL A 477 -27.85 17.07 13.80
C VAL A 477 -28.34 16.17 14.92
N LYS A 478 -29.65 15.88 14.95
CA LYS A 478 -30.24 14.95 15.92
C LYS A 478 -29.70 13.53 15.76
N ASN A 479 -29.53 13.10 14.51
CA ASN A 479 -28.95 11.82 14.14
C ASN A 479 -27.96 12.04 13.00
N VAL A 480 -26.82 11.33 13.05
CA VAL A 480 -25.95 11.15 11.88
C VAL A 480 -26.60 10.11 10.98
N GLU A 481 -27.06 10.53 9.81
CA GLU A 481 -27.79 9.70 8.85
C GLU A 481 -27.01 9.59 7.54
N TRP A 482 -26.70 8.36 7.12
CA TRP A 482 -25.89 8.10 5.92
C TRP A 482 -26.29 6.81 5.21
N LYS A 483 -25.87 6.67 3.96
CA LYS A 483 -26.13 5.50 3.12
C LYS A 483 -24.81 4.80 2.79
N ILE A 484 -24.78 3.47 2.91
CA ILE A 484 -23.68 2.65 2.38
C ILE A 484 -24.09 2.08 1.03
N ASP A 485 -23.50 2.59 -0.05
CA ASP A 485 -23.86 2.18 -1.41
C ASP A 485 -23.00 1.01 -1.91
N ARG A 486 -23.19 -0.15 -1.27
CA ARG A 486 -22.44 -1.37 -1.59
C ARG A 486 -23.35 -2.59 -1.71
N TYR A 487 -22.80 -3.66 -2.30
CA TYR A 487 -23.48 -4.95 -2.41
C TYR A 487 -23.38 -5.78 -1.11
N GLY A 488 -22.28 -5.62 -0.37
CA GLY A 488 -22.07 -6.30 0.89
C GLY A 488 -20.93 -5.70 1.69
N LEU A 489 -20.93 -6.01 2.99
CA LEU A 489 -19.95 -5.60 3.98
C LEU A 489 -19.06 -6.78 4.32
N GLN A 490 -17.75 -6.55 4.25
CA GLN A 490 -16.80 -7.47 4.86
C GLN A 490 -16.78 -7.28 6.38
N LYS A 491 -16.24 -8.26 7.09
CA LYS A 491 -16.15 -8.28 8.55
C LYS A 491 -15.56 -7.01 9.16
N ASN A 492 -14.50 -6.45 8.57
CA ASN A 492 -13.91 -5.19 9.03
C ASN A 492 -14.94 -4.03 9.08
N HIS A 493 -15.76 -3.87 8.05
CA HIS A 493 -16.81 -2.85 8.00
C HIS A 493 -17.89 -3.14 9.05
N LEU A 494 -18.29 -4.41 9.20
CA LEU A 494 -19.30 -4.81 10.17
C LEU A 494 -18.84 -4.53 11.61
N MET A 495 -17.59 -4.85 11.93
CA MET A 495 -17.01 -4.57 13.25
C MET A 495 -16.85 -3.07 13.49
N ALA A 496 -16.42 -2.30 12.48
CA ALA A 496 -16.37 -0.85 12.61
C ALA A 496 -17.76 -0.25 12.91
N LEU A 497 -18.82 -0.74 12.25
CA LEU A 497 -20.20 -0.33 12.52
C LEU A 497 -20.69 -0.77 13.92
N ASP A 498 -20.36 -1.98 14.38
CA ASP A 498 -20.69 -2.44 15.74
C ASP A 498 -20.03 -1.55 16.81
N PHE A 499 -18.76 -1.18 16.60
CA PHE A 499 -18.10 -0.20 17.45
C PHE A 499 -18.81 1.16 17.42
N LEU A 500 -19.14 1.70 16.24
CA LEU A 500 -19.86 2.98 16.15
C LEU A 500 -21.21 2.94 16.89
N ALA A 501 -21.93 1.83 16.81
CA ALA A 501 -23.21 1.64 17.50
C ALA A 501 -23.06 1.64 19.04
N THR A 502 -21.94 1.15 19.56
CA THR A 502 -21.69 1.00 21.00
C THR A 502 -20.92 2.16 21.63
N ASN A 503 -20.17 2.91 20.83
CA ASN A 503 -19.30 3.98 21.32
C ASN A 503 -20.05 5.12 22.00
N ASN A 504 -21.33 5.37 21.66
CA ASN A 504 -22.16 6.45 22.25
C ASN A 504 -21.46 7.82 22.31
N TRP A 505 -20.58 8.13 21.36
CA TRP A 505 -19.72 9.33 21.37
C TRP A 505 -18.78 9.46 22.58
N ASP A 506 -18.47 8.37 23.31
CA ASP A 506 -17.52 8.37 24.43
C ASP A 506 -16.09 8.59 23.95
N ARG A 507 -15.70 7.94 22.85
CA ARG A 507 -14.38 8.11 22.24
C ARG A 507 -14.48 8.87 20.93
N PRO A 508 -13.62 9.88 20.70
CA PRO A 508 -13.49 10.51 19.38
C PRO A 508 -13.10 9.48 18.32
N VAL A 509 -13.79 9.47 17.18
CA VAL A 509 -13.54 8.52 16.08
C VAL A 509 -12.89 9.25 14.92
N TYR A 510 -11.76 8.72 14.46
CA TYR A 510 -10.98 9.26 13.36
C TYR A 510 -10.75 8.23 12.26
N PHE A 511 -10.60 8.73 11.03
CA PHE A 511 -10.14 7.97 9.87
C PHE A 511 -8.90 8.65 9.31
N ALA A 512 -7.83 7.88 9.09
CA ALA A 512 -6.65 8.40 8.42
C ALA A 512 -7.02 8.86 7.00
N ILE A 513 -6.46 9.99 6.54
CA ILE A 513 -6.75 10.52 5.18
C ILE A 513 -6.32 9.56 4.05
N THR A 514 -5.53 8.54 4.39
CA THR A 514 -5.00 7.51 3.50
C THR A 514 -5.86 6.24 3.41
N THR A 515 -6.94 6.10 4.19
CA THR A 515 -7.74 4.86 4.15
C THR A 515 -8.54 4.68 2.86
N GLY A 516 -8.94 5.79 2.22
CA GLY A 516 -9.71 5.81 0.98
C GLY A 516 -11.22 5.64 1.19
N GLY A 517 -12.00 5.95 0.14
CA GLY A 517 -13.48 6.00 0.17
C GLY A 517 -14.15 4.71 0.63
N ASP A 518 -13.69 3.56 0.15
CA ASP A 518 -14.26 2.25 0.52
C ASP A 518 -14.24 1.98 2.03
N SER A 519 -13.26 2.58 2.73
CA SER A 519 -13.05 2.44 4.17
C SER A 519 -13.83 3.45 5.03
N TYR A 520 -14.36 4.53 4.43
CA TYR A 520 -15.05 5.61 5.16
C TYR A 520 -16.50 5.29 5.51
N LEU A 521 -17.04 4.15 5.04
CA LEU A 521 -18.37 3.65 5.38
C LEU A 521 -19.53 4.61 5.01
N GLY A 522 -19.34 5.53 4.07
CA GLY A 522 -20.37 6.51 3.68
C GLY A 522 -20.53 7.69 4.65
N LEU A 523 -19.59 7.87 5.59
CA LEU A 523 -19.63 8.93 6.62
C LEU A 523 -18.96 10.24 6.19
N GLU A 524 -18.54 10.37 4.94
CA GLU A 524 -17.74 11.50 4.43
C GLU A 524 -18.42 12.87 4.61
N GLU A 525 -19.76 12.92 4.58
CA GLU A 525 -20.54 14.15 4.83
C GLU A 525 -20.49 14.61 6.31
N TYR A 526 -19.94 13.79 7.21
CA TYR A 526 -19.83 14.06 8.64
C TYR A 526 -18.38 14.13 9.12
N PHE A 527 -17.43 14.17 8.18
CA PHE A 527 -16.03 14.28 8.49
C PHE A 527 -15.62 15.73 8.72
N GLN A 528 -14.68 15.93 9.64
CA GLN A 528 -13.97 17.17 9.87
C GLN A 528 -12.47 16.91 9.72
N LEU A 529 -11.80 17.61 8.80
CA LEU A 529 -10.35 17.52 8.61
C LEU A 529 -9.64 18.21 9.77
N GLU A 530 -8.90 17.46 10.58
CA GLU A 530 -8.13 17.97 11.73
C GLU A 530 -6.62 17.77 11.57
N GLY A 531 -6.16 17.42 10.36
CA GLY A 531 -4.75 17.29 10.03
C GLY A 531 -4.52 16.13 9.09
N MET A 532 -3.83 15.10 9.57
CA MET A 532 -3.63 13.84 8.85
C MET A 532 -4.80 12.85 9.07
N ALA A 533 -5.85 13.27 9.77
CA ALA A 533 -7.03 12.45 10.01
C ALA A 533 -8.33 13.27 9.91
N TYR A 534 -9.40 12.58 9.53
CA TYR A 534 -10.77 13.05 9.56
C TYR A 534 -11.44 12.62 10.86
N ARG A 535 -11.94 13.57 11.66
CA ARG A 535 -12.80 13.29 12.81
C ARG A 535 -14.24 13.11 12.36
N LEU A 536 -14.93 12.07 12.86
CA LEU A 536 -16.38 11.97 12.75
C LEU A 536 -17.04 12.95 13.72
N VAL A 537 -17.83 13.88 13.20
CA VAL A 537 -18.60 14.87 13.98
C VAL A 537 -20.07 14.88 13.55
N PRO A 538 -21.02 15.15 14.45
CA PRO A 538 -22.45 15.18 14.12
C PRO A 538 -22.87 16.49 13.45
N ILE A 539 -22.12 16.94 12.46
CA ILE A 539 -22.40 18.12 11.64
C ILE A 539 -22.39 17.68 10.19
N LYS A 540 -23.51 17.85 9.52
CA LYS A 540 -23.62 17.49 8.11
C LYS A 540 -23.02 18.60 7.23
N HIS A 541 -22.15 18.22 6.31
CA HIS A 541 -21.54 19.09 5.33
C HIS A 541 -21.57 18.44 3.94
N THR A 542 -21.95 19.22 2.93
CA THR A 542 -21.94 18.77 1.54
C THR A 542 -20.67 19.26 0.87
N ASN A 543 -19.89 18.32 0.33
CA ASN A 543 -18.59 18.56 -0.30
C ASN A 543 -18.78 19.05 -1.74
N GLU A 544 -19.20 20.30 -1.92
CA GLU A 544 -19.48 20.88 -3.25
C GLU A 544 -18.23 20.99 -4.14
N ASP A 545 -17.05 21.12 -3.53
CA ASP A 545 -15.74 21.19 -4.19
C ASP A 545 -15.11 19.80 -4.41
N GLY A 546 -15.80 18.72 -4.03
CA GLY A 546 -15.32 17.35 -4.08
C GLY A 546 -14.29 16.99 -3.00
N GLN A 547 -13.95 17.90 -2.06
CA GLN A 547 -13.04 17.62 -0.96
C GLN A 547 -13.76 16.96 0.21
N ILE A 548 -13.16 15.95 0.82
CA ILE A 548 -13.81 15.23 1.92
C ILE A 548 -13.71 16.01 3.23
N GLY A 549 -14.86 16.22 3.88
CA GLY A 549 -15.00 16.71 5.24
C GLY A 549 -14.90 18.23 5.38
N ARG A 550 -15.62 18.80 6.36
CA ARG A 550 -15.53 20.22 6.72
C ARG A 550 -14.19 20.56 7.36
N ILE A 551 -13.92 21.86 7.52
CA ILE A 551 -12.72 22.36 8.20
C ILE A 551 -13.14 23.18 9.41
N ASN A 552 -12.56 22.86 10.57
CA ASN A 552 -12.50 23.78 11.70
C ASN A 552 -11.13 24.45 11.67
N THR A 553 -11.07 25.72 11.27
CA THR A 553 -9.81 26.43 11.03
C THR A 553 -8.98 26.56 12.30
N SER A 554 -9.59 26.76 13.47
CA SER A 554 -8.88 26.87 14.75
C SER A 554 -8.12 25.59 15.10
N ILE A 555 -8.78 24.43 15.02
CA ILE A 555 -8.16 23.13 15.31
C ILE A 555 -7.09 22.81 14.27
N LEU A 556 -7.44 22.90 12.98
CA LEU A 556 -6.54 22.53 11.90
C LEU A 556 -5.30 23.43 11.85
N TYR A 557 -5.48 24.75 12.03
CA TYR A 557 -4.36 25.69 12.11
C TYR A 557 -3.41 25.35 13.25
N ASN A 558 -3.94 25.09 14.46
CA ASN A 558 -3.10 24.75 15.59
C ASN A 558 -2.32 23.45 15.36
N ASN A 559 -2.96 22.42 14.81
CA ASN A 559 -2.30 21.15 14.54
C ASN A 559 -1.17 21.33 13.50
N VAL A 560 -1.48 21.95 12.36
CA VAL A 560 -0.52 22.09 11.25
C VAL A 560 0.61 23.07 11.58
N MET A 561 0.30 24.21 12.22
CA MET A 561 1.28 25.27 12.42
C MET A 561 2.12 25.09 13.70
N ASN A 562 1.54 24.48 14.75
CA ASN A 562 2.18 24.45 16.07
C ASN A 562 2.58 23.04 16.55
N LYS A 563 1.86 21.99 16.13
CA LYS A 563 2.12 20.62 16.62
C LYS A 563 2.88 19.75 15.64
N PHE A 564 2.65 19.92 14.35
CA PHE A 564 3.19 19.03 13.33
C PHE A 564 4.72 19.13 13.22
N LYS A 565 5.32 17.97 12.98
CA LYS A 565 6.75 17.78 12.72
C LYS A 565 6.97 17.40 11.26
N TRP A 566 8.13 17.75 10.73
CA TRP A 566 8.38 17.71 9.28
C TRP A 566 9.47 16.72 8.86
N GLY A 567 10.05 15.96 9.79
CA GLY A 567 10.97 14.87 9.45
C GLY A 567 12.23 15.28 8.69
N ASN A 568 12.62 16.55 8.81
CA ASN A 568 13.69 17.20 8.04
C ASN A 568 13.49 17.18 6.51
N MET A 569 12.25 17.07 6.03
CA MET A 569 11.97 16.97 4.59
C MET A 569 12.45 18.19 3.77
N ASN A 570 12.65 19.35 4.41
CA ASN A 570 13.18 20.57 3.79
C ASN A 570 14.69 20.74 3.89
N GLN A 571 15.40 19.88 4.64
CA GLN A 571 16.83 20.07 4.91
C GLN A 571 17.70 19.60 3.73
N ASP A 572 18.79 20.32 3.49
CA ASP A 572 19.81 19.89 2.53
C ASP A 572 20.44 18.55 2.95
N GLY A 573 20.83 17.73 1.97
CA GLY A 573 21.36 16.38 2.20
C GLY A 573 20.32 15.32 2.58
N VAL A 574 19.10 15.68 2.96
CA VAL A 574 18.02 14.70 3.19
C VAL A 574 17.39 14.32 1.85
N TYR A 575 17.52 13.05 1.46
CA TYR A 575 16.89 12.54 0.24
C TYR A 575 15.42 12.16 0.46
N MET A 576 14.54 12.75 -0.35
CA MET A 576 13.11 12.43 -0.40
C MET A 576 12.85 11.51 -1.58
N ASN A 577 12.84 10.19 -1.33
CA ASN A 577 12.52 9.21 -2.37
C ASN A 577 11.01 9.20 -2.69
N GLU A 578 10.62 8.50 -3.75
CA GLU A 578 9.24 8.40 -4.22
C GLU A 578 8.23 8.06 -3.10
N ASP A 579 8.51 7.03 -2.28
CA ASP A 579 7.61 6.62 -1.20
C ASP A 579 7.37 7.74 -0.19
N ASN A 580 8.42 8.49 0.17
CA ASN A 580 8.32 9.63 1.07
C ASN A 580 7.54 10.79 0.44
N ILE A 581 7.75 11.06 -0.85
CA ILE A 581 7.03 12.09 -1.58
C ILE A 581 5.53 11.75 -1.66
N ARG A 582 5.20 10.49 -2.01
CA ARG A 582 3.81 10.02 -2.12
C ARG A 582 3.05 10.18 -0.81
N LEU A 583 3.63 9.79 0.32
CA LEU A 583 3.01 9.93 1.63
C LEU A 583 2.88 11.40 2.06
N SER A 584 3.90 12.21 1.81
CA SER A 584 3.93 13.62 2.22
C SER A 584 3.04 14.51 1.35
N THR A 585 2.68 14.07 0.14
CA THR A 585 1.87 14.84 -0.81
C THR A 585 0.50 15.24 -0.23
N ASN A 586 -0.10 14.38 0.60
CA ASN A 586 -1.37 14.69 1.25
C ASN A 586 -1.31 15.91 2.17
N ILE A 587 -0.13 16.22 2.72
CA ILE A 587 0.07 17.40 3.57
C ILE A 587 -0.10 18.68 2.74
N LYS A 588 0.34 18.71 1.47
CA LYS A 588 0.11 19.85 0.57
C LYS A 588 -1.39 20.15 0.43
N ASN A 589 -2.22 19.11 0.30
CA ASN A 589 -3.67 19.27 0.26
C ASN A 589 -4.21 19.90 1.56
N VAL A 590 -3.77 19.41 2.72
CA VAL A 590 -4.16 19.95 4.04
C VAL A 590 -3.84 21.45 4.16
N PHE A 591 -2.64 21.86 3.77
CA PHE A 591 -2.24 23.28 3.76
C PHE A 591 -3.12 24.13 2.83
N ALA A 592 -3.32 23.69 1.58
CA ALA A 592 -4.11 24.43 0.60
C ALA A 592 -5.56 24.62 1.08
N ARG A 593 -6.17 23.54 1.60
CA ARG A 593 -7.52 23.55 2.14
C ARG A 593 -7.66 24.46 3.35
N LEU A 594 -6.71 24.42 4.29
CA LEU A 594 -6.70 25.33 5.44
C LEU A 594 -6.60 26.79 5.00
N ALA A 595 -5.74 27.12 4.03
CA ALA A 595 -5.59 28.47 3.53
C ALA A 595 -6.89 28.99 2.89
N LEU A 596 -7.56 28.19 2.06
CA LEU A 596 -8.84 28.55 1.44
C LEU A 596 -9.95 28.76 2.49
N ALA A 597 -9.99 27.93 3.54
CA ALA A 597 -10.94 28.10 4.64
C ALA A 597 -10.66 29.37 5.47
N LEU A 598 -9.40 29.72 5.69
CA LEU A 598 -9.05 30.98 6.35
C LEU A 598 -9.43 32.20 5.50
N ILE A 599 -9.30 32.11 4.18
CA ILE A 599 -9.72 33.16 3.24
C ILE A 599 -11.23 33.38 3.30
N SER A 600 -12.03 32.30 3.34
CA SER A 600 -13.50 32.43 3.48
C SER A 600 -13.92 33.06 4.81
N GLU A 601 -13.10 32.94 5.85
CA GLU A 601 -13.24 33.63 7.13
C GLU A 601 -12.65 35.06 7.14
N ASN A 602 -12.19 35.58 6.00
CA ASN A 602 -11.49 36.88 5.87
C ASN A 602 -10.17 36.99 6.67
N ARG A 603 -9.51 35.86 6.96
CA ARG A 603 -8.24 35.78 7.70
C ARG A 603 -7.03 35.64 6.77
N ASN A 604 -6.88 36.59 5.84
CA ASN A 604 -5.88 36.53 4.77
C ASN A 604 -4.43 36.43 5.29
N ASP A 605 -4.07 37.16 6.35
CA ASP A 605 -2.71 37.10 6.91
C ASP A 605 -2.38 35.69 7.43
N SER A 606 -3.35 35.02 8.06
CA SER A 606 -3.20 33.64 8.52
C SER A 606 -3.10 32.67 7.34
N ALA A 607 -3.87 32.89 6.28
CA ALA A 607 -3.81 32.07 5.07
C ALA A 607 -2.44 32.18 4.39
N ILE A 608 -1.88 33.39 4.26
CA ILE A 608 -0.54 33.61 3.70
C ILE A 608 0.51 32.89 4.57
N ALA A 609 0.44 32.99 5.90
CA ALA A 609 1.38 32.30 6.78
C ALA A 609 1.33 30.76 6.64
N VAL A 610 0.14 30.20 6.45
CA VAL A 610 -0.06 28.76 6.20
C VAL A 610 0.57 28.35 4.88
N LEU A 611 0.34 29.11 3.80
CA LEU A 611 0.91 28.83 2.49
C LEU A 611 2.44 28.98 2.49
N ASP A 612 2.97 30.01 3.15
CA ASP A 612 4.41 30.25 3.27
C ASP A 612 5.08 29.07 3.99
N LYS A 613 4.44 28.57 5.06
CA LYS A 613 4.93 27.40 5.79
C LYS A 613 4.94 26.15 4.92
N ALA A 614 3.94 25.97 4.07
CA ALA A 614 3.88 24.84 3.13
C ALA A 614 5.06 24.87 2.15
N ILE A 615 5.39 26.04 1.59
CA ILE A 615 6.52 26.20 0.66
C ILE A 615 7.86 26.05 1.38
N GLU A 616 7.99 26.57 2.61
CA GLU A 616 9.19 26.44 3.44
C GLU A 616 9.49 24.98 3.81
N MET A 617 8.45 24.22 4.18
CA MET A 617 8.59 22.83 4.63
C MET A 617 8.63 21.85 3.46
N MET A 618 8.03 22.16 2.31
CA MET A 618 7.98 21.28 1.14
C MET A 618 8.48 22.00 -0.13
N PRO A 619 9.77 22.40 -0.16
CA PRO A 619 10.33 23.12 -1.29
C PRO A 619 10.37 22.22 -2.54
N GLU A 620 10.31 22.83 -3.72
CA GLU A 620 10.19 22.14 -5.02
C GLU A 620 11.30 21.09 -5.24
N ASN A 621 12.53 21.43 -4.89
CA ASN A 621 13.71 20.55 -5.06
C ASN A 621 13.64 19.27 -4.20
N LYS A 622 12.79 19.23 -3.17
CA LYS A 622 12.53 18.06 -2.32
C LYS A 622 11.21 17.39 -2.65
N MET A 623 10.21 18.20 -2.98
CA MET A 623 8.86 17.77 -3.30
C MET A 623 8.36 18.54 -4.54
N PRO A 624 8.53 17.96 -5.73
CA PRO A 624 8.13 18.58 -6.99
C PRO A 624 6.72 19.15 -6.94
N PHE A 625 6.52 20.25 -7.66
CA PHE A 625 5.20 20.86 -7.76
C PHE A 625 4.21 19.92 -8.44
N ASN A 626 2.99 19.91 -7.93
CA ASN A 626 1.91 19.07 -8.41
C ASN A 626 0.59 19.85 -8.41
N TYR A 627 -0.52 19.16 -8.65
CA TYR A 627 -1.85 19.77 -8.65
C TYR A 627 -2.17 20.61 -7.39
N TYR A 628 -1.73 20.19 -6.19
CA TYR A 628 -2.00 20.94 -4.96
C TYR A 628 -1.26 22.28 -4.90
N ASN A 629 -0.13 22.41 -5.60
CA ASN A 629 0.57 23.69 -5.72
C ASN A 629 -0.27 24.70 -6.54
N LEU A 630 -1.10 24.26 -7.49
CA LEU A 630 -2.05 25.16 -8.17
C LEU A 630 -3.09 25.73 -7.21
N LEU A 631 -3.61 24.90 -6.30
CA LEU A 631 -4.56 25.34 -5.26
C LEU A 631 -3.90 26.34 -4.30
N MET A 632 -2.62 26.15 -3.98
CA MET A 632 -1.86 27.11 -3.18
C MET A 632 -1.65 28.44 -3.92
N ALA A 633 -1.34 28.39 -5.22
CA ALA A 633 -1.22 29.59 -6.06
C ALA A 633 -2.55 30.36 -6.14
N GLU A 634 -3.67 29.65 -6.34
CA GLU A 634 -5.01 30.23 -6.30
C GLU A 634 -5.28 30.92 -4.95
N ALA A 635 -4.93 30.27 -3.83
CA ALA A 635 -5.09 30.85 -2.51
C ALA A 635 -4.24 32.12 -2.34
N TYR A 636 -2.98 32.14 -2.80
CA TYR A 636 -2.17 33.36 -2.80
C TYR A 636 -2.83 34.49 -3.60
N TYR A 637 -3.35 34.20 -4.79
CA TYR A 637 -4.07 35.19 -5.60
C TYR A 637 -5.30 35.76 -4.90
N LYS A 638 -6.11 34.91 -4.24
CA LYS A 638 -7.28 35.36 -3.47
C LYS A 638 -6.92 36.25 -2.28
N THR A 639 -5.74 36.08 -1.69
CA THR A 639 -5.24 36.95 -0.61
C THR A 639 -4.62 38.26 -1.10
N GLY A 640 -4.41 38.42 -2.41
CA GLY A 640 -3.70 39.57 -3.00
C GLY A 640 -2.18 39.43 -3.03
N ALA A 641 -1.62 38.29 -2.64
CA ALA A 641 -0.20 37.99 -2.69
C ALA A 641 0.25 37.53 -4.10
N PHE A 642 0.01 38.37 -5.11
CA PHE A 642 0.19 38.02 -6.52
C PHE A 642 1.59 37.53 -6.87
N ASP A 643 2.64 38.15 -6.32
CA ASP A 643 4.03 37.78 -6.61
C ASP A 643 4.34 36.32 -6.22
N LYS A 644 3.79 35.86 -5.08
CA LYS A 644 3.96 34.47 -4.62
C LYS A 644 3.17 33.48 -5.47
N GLY A 645 1.96 33.85 -5.88
CA GLY A 645 1.16 33.07 -6.81
C GLY A 645 1.84 32.93 -8.18
N ASN A 646 2.36 34.03 -8.72
CA ASN A 646 3.10 34.07 -9.99
C ASN A 646 4.33 33.17 -9.94
N ALA A 647 5.12 33.22 -8.86
CA ALA A 647 6.31 32.38 -8.72
C ALA A 647 6.00 30.87 -8.81
N ILE A 648 4.86 30.42 -8.26
CA ILE A 648 4.44 29.02 -8.38
C ILE A 648 4.02 28.71 -9.82
N ILE A 649 3.16 29.54 -10.43
CA ILE A 649 2.60 29.29 -11.76
C ILE A 649 3.69 29.33 -12.84
N GLU A 650 4.56 30.34 -12.82
CA GLU A 650 5.69 30.47 -13.74
C GLU A 650 6.57 29.22 -13.66
N ARG A 651 6.92 28.78 -12.45
CA ARG A 651 7.73 27.58 -12.27
C ARG A 651 7.04 26.31 -12.77
N MET A 652 5.73 26.17 -12.54
CA MET A 652 4.96 25.04 -13.07
C MET A 652 4.87 25.06 -14.60
N ILE A 653 4.82 26.23 -15.23
CA ILE A 653 4.86 26.37 -16.69
C ILE A 653 6.23 25.91 -17.21
N ASP A 654 7.32 26.34 -16.59
CA ASP A 654 8.68 25.97 -16.97
C ASP A 654 8.89 24.45 -16.90
N VAL A 655 8.50 23.81 -15.79
CA VAL A 655 8.64 22.35 -15.60
C VAL A 655 7.83 21.56 -16.64
N ASN A 656 6.63 22.04 -17.00
CA ASN A 656 5.84 21.40 -18.05
C ASN A 656 6.46 21.62 -19.44
N ALA A 657 7.01 22.81 -19.71
CA ALA A 657 7.70 23.10 -20.96
C ALA A 657 8.97 22.24 -21.14
N GLU A 658 9.69 21.94 -20.05
CA GLU A 658 10.82 20.99 -20.07
C GLU A 658 10.40 19.55 -20.42
N SER A 659 9.13 19.19 -20.16
CA SER A 659 8.59 17.83 -20.30
C SER A 659 7.90 17.56 -21.65
N LEU A 660 7.75 18.58 -22.49
CA LEU A 660 7.23 18.52 -23.87
C LEU A 660 8.38 18.32 -24.87
#